data_AF-A0AAD5XAZ8-F1
#
_entry.id   AF-A0AAD5XAZ8-F1
#
_cell.length_a   1.000
_cell.length_b   1.000
_cell.length_c   1.000
_cell.angle_alpha   90.00
_cell.angle_beta   90.00
_cell.angle_gamma   90.00
#
_symmetry.space_group_name_H-M   'P 1'
#
loop_
_entity.id
_entity.type
_entity.pdbx_description
1 polymer ?
#
loop_
_entity_poly.entity_id
_entity_poly.type
_entity_poly.pdbx_seq_one_letter_code
_entity_poly.pdbx_strand_id
1 'polypeptide(L)'
;MIGDANSLPVLKASASFSGIALIDADVYIPGGNGAEWYTNQNNFFRQVRNFVIDLTGLSLTTGTGIHWQVSQATSLQNIIFQMIVGGSGNGQQGIYMENGSGGFFGNLTFNGGNYGMSIGNQQFTTRNLIFNNVNTAINVIWDWGWTFKGLTINNCGTGITMSGGSTAAQQVGSAIVLDSVFTNVGVGITTLFTSGSLPTGAGSLRIDNVNFVNTPIAVSSSGSTVLAGNQLIGAWGQGSVYSSPSTTSRVQGTLPSVSKPSILLDSSGNVFQRNKPQYQSYSASQILSAKANGCAGDGVTDDTAAIQALLNSATTSQVVFFDHGAYLVSNTIKVPANIKITGEIWPIIIASGTAFQNAAAPIPVWQVGQSGQTGNVEISDLIFETLGPQPGAILIEWNVQQSSQGSAGLWDVHGRIGGSAGTKLLSTNCIAGNLNYQSCSGPFLQIHVTSSAGIYMENTWFWTADHDLDTAGHSQVSIFTGRGVLIESQGPVWLYGTAAEHNQLYNYQFSNAQNIFVAMIQTETPYYQSVPNALTPFAANSVYNDPTFSGCASSDLTCAMSWGLRVVNSNNVIIYGIGTYSFFQNYTQTCLTTYNCQKNIVSIESSTVAISGLSTVGTANMISLNGAQVLPSTPLLSTFASTLEFFSVSDFAGISTSKASTTTVTTTTTAAKTTTTTTTSTTTSAASGNTCNGATYNPAQYVCANNVLCPVSAPNSCNGACYSATSYCCQNNVLTQISQCSASSVAAQVTTTTTKSTTTTAKTTTTTTTTKVATTTASSSSFQLIDTYDYTNILSKVTFFTGGDPTHGEVTYVSESTAESSGLAYISNNVAYFGVDHTNVETSGRPSVRWTSNTAYQTGLFVFDIAHMPFGCGTWPALWLLGSGQTWPYAGEIDIIEGVNVNTANQQTLHTQPGCAYTASEMSQTGTLTFGDCNSANGANGNEGCGVANTQANSYGAGFNSNGGGVYATEWTNSAINIWFFPRNAIPSDITAGAPNPAGWGTPSANWPLGSLCSPTFFSNMQIVLDTTFCGDWAGAVYGTGCTGGSGLAACNTFVLNNPSAFTNAYWAINSLKVYSV
;
A
#
# COMPACT_ATOMS: atom_id res chain seq x y z
N MET A 1 -1.93 -25.97 11.72
CA MET A 1 -2.00 -26.73 12.99
C MET A 1 -3.46 -26.96 13.37
N ILE A 2 -3.85 -28.22 13.62
CA ILE A 2 -5.24 -28.58 13.97
C ILE A 2 -5.21 -29.45 15.22
N GLY A 3 -5.79 -28.97 16.32
CA GLY A 3 -6.03 -29.77 17.51
C GLY A 3 -7.36 -30.52 17.44
N ASP A 4 -7.56 -31.46 18.36
CA ASP A 4 -8.81 -32.21 18.48
C ASP A 4 -9.95 -31.27 18.91
N ALA A 5 -10.98 -31.15 18.08
CA ALA A 5 -12.14 -30.29 18.32
C ALA A 5 -13.09 -30.83 19.40
N ASN A 6 -13.03 -32.12 19.76
CA ASN A 6 -13.78 -32.73 20.85
C ASN A 6 -13.07 -32.60 22.20
N SER A 7 -11.75 -32.44 22.19
CA SER A 7 -10.93 -32.33 23.40
C SER A 7 -9.71 -31.45 23.12
N LEU A 8 -9.88 -30.13 23.29
CA LEU A 8 -8.85 -29.15 22.93
C LEU A 8 -7.50 -29.47 23.58
N PRO A 9 -6.43 -29.78 22.81
CA PRO A 9 -5.10 -29.94 23.36
C PRO A 9 -4.56 -28.63 23.94
N VAL A 10 -3.76 -28.75 25.01
CA VAL A 10 -3.13 -27.61 25.69
C VAL A 10 -1.68 -27.46 25.24
N LEU A 11 -1.35 -26.31 24.66
CA LEU A 11 0.02 -25.84 24.45
C LEU A 11 0.45 -25.05 25.68
N LYS A 12 1.14 -25.71 26.60
CA LYS A 12 1.59 -25.13 27.87
C LYS A 12 3.02 -24.57 27.73
N ALA A 13 3.19 -23.27 27.98
CA ALA A 13 4.52 -22.69 28.08
C ALA A 13 5.28 -23.26 29.28
N SER A 14 6.52 -23.70 29.08
CA SER A 14 7.41 -24.02 30.20
C SER A 14 7.81 -22.73 30.91
N ALA A 15 8.10 -22.79 32.21
CA ALA A 15 8.49 -21.59 32.98
C ALA A 15 9.76 -20.90 32.46
N SER A 16 10.58 -21.62 31.69
CA SER A 16 11.82 -21.14 31.06
C SER A 16 11.67 -20.87 29.56
N PHE A 17 10.45 -20.84 29.01
CA PHE A 17 10.23 -20.56 27.60
C PHE A 17 10.85 -19.20 27.22
N SER A 18 11.47 -19.17 26.05
CA SER A 18 12.03 -17.97 25.45
C SER A 18 11.80 -18.02 23.94
N GLY A 19 11.32 -16.92 23.38
CA GLY A 19 10.89 -16.81 21.99
C GLY A 19 9.86 -15.69 21.84
N ILE A 20 9.54 -15.32 20.60
CA ILE A 20 8.55 -14.27 20.31
C ILE A 20 7.14 -14.68 20.75
N ALA A 21 6.76 -15.96 20.55
CA ALA A 21 5.48 -16.55 20.91
C ALA A 21 5.54 -18.09 20.93
N LEU A 22 4.56 -18.76 21.55
CA LEU A 22 4.46 -20.24 21.53
C LEU A 22 4.22 -20.81 20.13
N ILE A 23 3.47 -20.08 19.30
CA ILE A 23 3.31 -20.36 17.88
C ILE A 23 3.80 -19.14 17.12
N ASP A 24 4.71 -19.37 16.18
CA ASP A 24 5.28 -18.34 15.33
C ASP A 24 4.92 -18.61 13.87
N ALA A 25 4.12 -17.73 13.27
CA ALA A 25 3.70 -17.85 11.87
C ALA A 25 4.73 -17.26 10.89
N ASP A 26 5.68 -16.44 11.37
CA ASP A 26 6.72 -15.85 10.57
C ASP A 26 7.96 -15.53 11.43
N VAL A 27 9.01 -16.33 11.26
CA VAL A 27 10.12 -16.31 12.20
C VAL A 27 11.12 -15.23 11.79
N TYR A 28 11.43 -14.32 12.71
CA TYR A 28 12.58 -13.43 12.57
C TYR A 28 13.87 -14.23 12.52
N ILE A 29 14.65 -14.05 11.46
CA ILE A 29 15.94 -14.71 11.27
C ILE A 29 16.93 -14.11 12.29
N PRO A 30 17.51 -14.92 13.21
CA PRO A 30 18.47 -14.42 14.18
C PRO A 30 19.68 -13.77 13.48
N GLY A 31 19.97 -12.51 13.81
CA GLY A 31 21.03 -11.74 13.16
C GLY A 31 20.70 -11.25 11.75
N GLY A 32 19.45 -11.43 11.27
CA GLY A 32 18.99 -11.02 9.95
C GLY A 32 18.50 -9.57 9.84
N ASN A 33 18.77 -8.71 10.83
CA ASN A 33 18.34 -7.29 10.86
C ASN A 33 16.85 -7.06 10.55
N GLY A 34 15.97 -7.93 11.05
CA GLY A 34 14.52 -7.85 10.80
C GLY A 34 14.06 -8.65 9.59
N ALA A 35 14.96 -9.36 8.88
CA ALA A 35 14.56 -10.35 7.89
C ALA A 35 13.72 -11.46 8.55
N GLU A 36 12.67 -11.85 7.84
CA GLU A 36 11.66 -12.82 8.24
C GLU A 36 11.77 -14.05 7.33
N TRP A 37 11.15 -15.16 7.70
CA TRP A 37 11.12 -16.35 6.84
C TRP A 37 10.28 -16.12 5.59
N TYR A 38 9.25 -15.30 5.71
CA TYR A 38 8.35 -14.96 4.63
C TYR A 38 8.18 -13.45 4.54
N THR A 39 7.95 -12.94 3.33
CA THR A 39 7.39 -11.59 3.20
C THR A 39 5.99 -11.63 3.79
N ASN A 40 5.70 -10.82 4.80
CA ASN A 40 4.42 -10.87 5.51
C ASN A 40 3.20 -10.75 4.58
N GLN A 41 3.25 -9.89 3.54
CA GLN A 41 2.18 -9.75 2.52
C GLN A 41 1.97 -11.02 1.69
N ASN A 42 2.96 -11.92 1.64
CA ASN A 42 2.91 -13.20 0.92
C ASN A 42 2.73 -14.41 1.86
N ASN A 43 2.54 -14.17 3.16
CA ASN A 43 2.45 -15.23 4.15
C ASN A 43 1.02 -15.83 4.23
N PHE A 44 0.64 -16.55 3.17
CA PHE A 44 -0.70 -17.05 2.90
C PHE A 44 -0.98 -18.46 3.49
N PHE A 45 -2.24 -18.90 3.42
CA PHE A 45 -2.66 -20.31 3.58
C PHE A 45 -2.22 -21.01 4.88
N ARG A 46 -2.55 -20.38 6.02
CA ARG A 46 -2.25 -20.88 7.37
C ARG A 46 -3.51 -21.05 8.19
N GLN A 47 -3.58 -22.12 8.98
CA GLN A 47 -4.64 -22.31 9.94
C GLN A 47 -4.07 -22.72 11.30
N VAL A 48 -4.59 -22.13 12.37
CA VAL A 48 -4.47 -22.69 13.73
C VAL A 48 -5.87 -22.82 14.30
N ARG A 49 -6.27 -24.05 14.66
CA ARG A 49 -7.58 -24.27 15.25
C ARG A 49 -7.60 -25.33 16.34
N ASN A 50 -8.52 -25.14 17.30
CA ASN A 50 -8.82 -26.06 18.40
C ASN A 50 -7.66 -26.24 19.39
N PHE A 51 -7.25 -25.17 20.07
CA PHE A 51 -6.20 -25.25 21.09
C PHE A 51 -6.57 -24.47 22.35
N VAL A 52 -6.05 -24.92 23.48
CA VAL A 52 -5.82 -24.06 24.64
C VAL A 52 -4.35 -23.65 24.61
N ILE A 53 -4.06 -22.35 24.65
CA ILE A 53 -2.70 -21.81 24.72
C ILE A 53 -2.51 -21.22 26.10
N ASP A 54 -1.64 -21.82 26.91
CA ASP A 54 -1.50 -21.51 28.32
C ASP A 54 -0.12 -20.91 28.65
N LEU A 55 -0.13 -19.61 28.96
CA LEU A 55 1.02 -18.80 29.34
C LEU A 55 1.17 -18.63 30.87
N THR A 56 0.25 -19.19 31.67
CA THR A 56 0.24 -18.99 33.14
C THR A 56 1.46 -19.58 33.86
N GLY A 57 2.26 -20.39 33.17
CA GLY A 57 3.53 -20.91 33.69
C GLY A 57 4.71 -19.93 33.59
N LEU A 58 4.56 -18.84 32.82
CA LEU A 58 5.60 -17.83 32.62
C LEU A 58 5.58 -16.75 33.71
N SER A 59 6.64 -15.95 33.76
CA SER A 59 6.66 -14.71 34.54
C SER A 59 5.53 -13.78 34.08
N LEU A 60 4.99 -12.99 35.02
CA LEU A 60 3.99 -11.95 34.75
C LEU A 60 4.43 -10.98 33.64
N THR A 61 5.73 -10.72 33.51
CA THR A 61 6.28 -9.67 32.65
C THR A 61 6.53 -10.09 31.19
N THR A 62 6.20 -11.32 30.80
CA THR A 62 6.50 -11.83 29.44
C THR A 62 5.58 -12.96 29.01
N GLY A 63 5.39 -13.11 27.70
CA GLY A 63 4.76 -14.26 27.07
C GLY A 63 3.76 -13.85 25.98
N THR A 64 3.91 -14.42 24.80
CA THR A 64 2.94 -14.28 23.71
C THR A 64 2.40 -15.66 23.34
N GLY A 65 1.09 -15.77 23.12
CA GLY A 65 0.47 -17.01 22.65
C GLY A 65 0.83 -17.30 21.21
N ILE A 66 0.43 -16.41 20.29
CA ILE A 66 0.69 -16.54 18.86
C ILE A 66 1.29 -15.25 18.30
N HIS A 67 2.41 -15.35 17.59
CA HIS A 67 2.88 -14.35 16.64
C HIS A 67 2.22 -14.65 15.29
N TRP A 68 1.26 -13.82 14.88
CA TRP A 68 0.36 -14.07 13.75
C TRP A 68 0.54 -13.03 12.64
N GLN A 69 1.78 -12.85 12.18
CA GLN A 69 2.12 -12.01 11.03
C GLN A 69 1.81 -12.74 9.73
N VAL A 70 0.62 -12.52 9.17
CA VAL A 70 0.07 -13.29 8.05
C VAL A 70 -0.73 -12.44 7.06
N SER A 71 -1.10 -13.05 5.93
CA SER A 71 -1.95 -12.45 4.88
C SER A 71 -3.22 -13.25 4.57
N GLN A 72 -3.77 -13.16 3.35
CA GLN A 72 -5.04 -13.79 2.96
C GLN A 72 -5.03 -15.32 3.09
N ALA A 73 -6.24 -15.92 3.05
CA ALA A 73 -6.48 -17.35 3.25
C ALA A 73 -5.88 -17.91 4.55
N THR A 74 -5.86 -17.09 5.60
CA THR A 74 -5.40 -17.51 6.92
C THR A 74 -6.50 -17.40 7.97
N SER A 75 -6.54 -18.35 8.89
CA SER A 75 -7.54 -18.35 9.96
C SER A 75 -7.03 -18.80 11.32
N LEU A 76 -7.53 -18.11 12.36
CA LEU A 76 -7.53 -18.59 13.73
C LEU A 76 -8.95 -18.97 14.13
N GLN A 77 -9.15 -20.20 14.63
CA GLN A 77 -10.47 -20.69 15.00
C GLN A 77 -10.48 -21.49 16.31
N ASN A 78 -11.44 -21.21 17.20
CA ASN A 78 -11.67 -22.05 18.39
C ASN A 78 -10.41 -22.22 19.27
N ILE A 79 -9.83 -21.09 19.68
CA ILE A 79 -8.63 -21.06 20.53
C ILE A 79 -8.96 -20.36 21.84
N ILE A 80 -8.51 -20.95 22.95
CA ILE A 80 -8.61 -20.39 24.29
C ILE A 80 -7.22 -19.99 24.78
N PHE A 81 -7.00 -18.71 25.02
CA PHE A 81 -5.78 -18.18 25.61
C PHE A 81 -5.94 -18.05 27.12
N GLN A 82 -5.03 -18.68 27.88
CA GLN A 82 -4.98 -18.63 29.33
C GLN A 82 -3.72 -17.86 29.77
N MET A 83 -3.93 -16.71 30.40
CA MET A 83 -2.88 -15.77 30.82
C MET A 83 -3.11 -15.36 32.28
N ILE A 84 -2.07 -14.82 32.92
CA ILE A 84 -2.14 -14.33 34.30
C ILE A 84 -3.06 -13.11 34.35
N VAL A 85 -4.02 -13.10 35.28
CA VAL A 85 -5.01 -12.03 35.45
C VAL A 85 -4.43 -10.85 36.24
N GLY A 86 -4.61 -9.63 35.72
CA GLY A 86 -4.24 -8.38 36.40
C GLY A 86 -2.72 -8.17 36.57
N GLY A 87 -2.36 -7.32 37.55
CA GLY A 87 -0.97 -7.00 37.90
C GLY A 87 -0.39 -5.82 37.11
N SER A 88 0.24 -4.87 37.82
CA SER A 88 1.02 -3.79 37.19
C SER A 88 2.28 -4.37 36.55
N GLY A 89 2.53 -4.06 35.28
CA GLY A 89 3.68 -4.61 34.54
C GLY A 89 3.43 -6.02 33.97
N ASN A 90 2.18 -6.46 33.88
CA ASN A 90 1.84 -7.63 33.10
C ASN A 90 2.29 -7.42 31.63
N GLY A 91 3.09 -8.34 31.12
CA GLY A 91 3.62 -8.34 29.75
C GLY A 91 3.07 -9.47 28.89
N GLN A 92 2.07 -10.22 29.38
CA GLN A 92 1.47 -11.31 28.64
C GLN A 92 0.46 -10.80 27.60
N GLN A 93 0.50 -11.39 26.41
CA GLN A 93 -0.47 -11.14 25.36
C GLN A 93 -0.90 -12.41 24.63
N GLY A 94 -2.17 -12.50 24.23
CA GLY A 94 -2.68 -13.68 23.52
C GLY A 94 -2.13 -13.75 22.10
N ILE A 95 -2.38 -12.71 21.32
CA ILE A 95 -1.88 -12.57 19.94
C ILE A 95 -1.02 -11.31 19.83
N TYR A 96 0.09 -11.46 19.12
CA TYR A 96 0.90 -10.36 18.61
C TYR A 96 0.92 -10.42 17.09
N MET A 97 0.63 -9.29 16.45
CA MET A 97 0.68 -9.12 15.01
C MET A 97 1.09 -7.69 14.74
N GLU A 98 2.24 -7.50 14.11
CA GLU A 98 2.85 -6.21 13.86
C GLU A 98 2.58 -5.68 12.46
N ASN A 99 2.29 -6.55 11.49
CA ASN A 99 1.92 -6.21 10.12
C ASN A 99 1.32 -7.43 9.36
N GLY A 100 1.10 -7.29 8.05
CA GLY A 100 0.54 -8.30 7.14
C GLY A 100 -0.59 -7.75 6.27
N SER A 101 -1.23 -8.61 5.48
CA SER A 101 -2.40 -8.31 4.63
C SER A 101 -3.52 -9.35 4.83
N GLY A 102 -3.95 -9.48 6.09
CA GLY A 102 -4.90 -10.50 6.52
C GLY A 102 -6.34 -10.23 6.06
N GLY A 103 -7.30 -11.07 6.42
CA GLY A 103 -7.22 -12.33 7.16
C GLY A 103 -8.44 -12.49 8.08
N PHE A 104 -8.69 -13.68 8.64
CA PHE A 104 -9.91 -13.96 9.40
C PHE A 104 -9.68 -14.56 10.79
N PHE A 105 -10.32 -14.00 11.83
CA PHE A 105 -10.46 -14.65 13.15
C PHE A 105 -11.90 -15.01 13.45
N GLY A 106 -12.11 -16.22 13.99
CA GLY A 106 -13.43 -16.66 14.44
C GLY A 106 -13.37 -17.43 15.76
N ASN A 107 -14.28 -17.13 16.69
CA ASN A 107 -14.50 -17.96 17.88
C ASN A 107 -13.25 -18.13 18.76
N LEU A 108 -12.68 -17.03 19.26
CA LEU A 108 -11.53 -17.07 20.18
C LEU A 108 -11.95 -16.59 21.58
N THR A 109 -11.29 -17.11 22.62
CA THR A 109 -11.50 -16.69 24.01
C THR A 109 -10.17 -16.33 24.65
N PHE A 110 -10.10 -15.18 25.30
CA PHE A 110 -8.92 -14.66 25.99
C PHE A 110 -9.23 -14.47 27.47
N ASN A 111 -8.46 -15.11 28.34
CA ASN A 111 -8.61 -14.99 29.79
C ASN A 111 -7.32 -14.45 30.40
N GLY A 112 -7.40 -13.31 31.09
CA GLY A 112 -6.23 -12.64 31.68
C GLY A 112 -5.33 -11.95 30.66
N GLY A 113 -4.12 -11.58 31.10
CA GLY A 113 -3.11 -10.92 30.26
C GLY A 113 -3.21 -9.40 30.26
N ASN A 114 -2.15 -8.76 29.76
CA ASN A 114 -2.13 -7.32 29.54
C ASN A 114 -2.91 -6.96 28.27
N TYR A 115 -2.64 -7.67 27.18
CA TYR A 115 -3.38 -7.57 25.94
C TYR A 115 -4.05 -8.89 25.60
N GLY A 116 -5.32 -8.87 25.21
CA GLY A 116 -5.94 -10.04 24.59
C GLY A 116 -5.26 -10.28 23.24
N MET A 117 -5.23 -9.21 22.44
CA MET A 117 -4.43 -9.14 21.23
C MET A 117 -3.86 -7.74 21.01
N SER A 118 -2.64 -7.67 20.50
CA SER A 118 -1.97 -6.47 20.03
C SER A 118 -1.69 -6.64 18.53
N ILE A 119 -2.35 -5.84 17.70
CA ILE A 119 -2.56 -6.13 16.28
C ILE A 119 -2.29 -4.91 15.40
N GLY A 120 -1.60 -5.11 14.29
CA GLY A 120 -1.41 -4.16 13.23
C GLY A 120 -1.33 -4.89 11.88
N ASN A 121 -2.11 -4.44 10.90
CA ASN A 121 -2.26 -5.13 9.62
C ASN A 121 -2.95 -4.20 8.62
N GLN A 122 -2.79 -4.39 7.31
CA GLN A 122 -3.52 -3.60 6.30
C GLN A 122 -5.04 -3.66 6.55
N GLN A 123 -5.57 -4.88 6.63
CA GLN A 123 -6.98 -5.10 6.93
C GLN A 123 -7.23 -6.43 7.61
N PHE A 124 -8.37 -6.56 8.28
CA PHE A 124 -8.77 -7.85 8.86
C PHE A 124 -10.27 -7.91 9.18
N THR A 125 -10.80 -9.14 9.21
CA THR A 125 -12.14 -9.42 9.75
C THR A 125 -12.02 -10.31 10.96
N THR A 126 -12.65 -9.91 12.07
CA THR A 126 -12.65 -10.70 13.29
C THR A 126 -14.04 -10.79 13.86
N ARG A 127 -14.48 -11.99 14.23
CA ARG A 127 -15.79 -12.18 14.82
C ARG A 127 -15.86 -13.20 15.93
N ASN A 128 -16.86 -13.01 16.81
CA ASN A 128 -17.15 -13.90 17.92
C ASN A 128 -15.92 -14.08 18.83
N LEU A 129 -15.43 -12.98 19.40
CA LEU A 129 -14.26 -12.99 20.29
C LEU A 129 -14.70 -12.65 21.72
N ILE A 130 -14.23 -13.43 22.68
CA ILE A 130 -14.55 -13.26 24.10
C ILE A 130 -13.28 -12.85 24.86
N PHE A 131 -13.35 -11.79 25.65
CA PHE A 131 -12.23 -11.32 26.48
C PHE A 131 -12.70 -11.22 27.93
N ASN A 132 -11.99 -11.88 28.84
CA ASN A 132 -12.33 -11.92 30.25
C ASN A 132 -11.14 -11.50 31.12
N ASN A 133 -11.34 -10.46 31.93
CA ASN A 133 -10.36 -10.00 32.92
C ASN A 133 -8.99 -9.65 32.32
N VAL A 134 -9.00 -9.08 31.11
CA VAL A 134 -7.81 -8.59 30.41
C VAL A 134 -7.60 -7.12 30.77
N ASN A 135 -6.36 -6.63 30.91
CA ASN A 135 -6.17 -5.19 31.15
C ASN A 135 -6.73 -4.36 29.98
N THR A 136 -6.28 -4.66 28.76
CA THR A 136 -6.79 -4.10 27.50
C THR A 136 -7.15 -5.24 26.56
N ALA A 137 -8.42 -5.38 26.18
CA ALA A 137 -8.84 -6.51 25.35
C ALA A 137 -8.16 -6.49 23.96
N ILE A 138 -8.17 -5.33 23.28
CA ILE A 138 -7.63 -5.18 21.93
C ILE A 138 -6.78 -3.90 21.85
N ASN A 139 -5.53 -4.05 21.43
CA ASN A 139 -4.64 -2.94 21.08
C ASN A 139 -4.42 -2.90 19.58
N VAL A 140 -5.02 -1.93 18.88
CA VAL A 140 -4.81 -1.69 17.45
C VAL A 140 -3.63 -0.74 17.29
N ILE A 141 -2.51 -1.27 16.84
CA ILE A 141 -1.23 -0.57 16.67
C ILE A 141 -1.29 0.30 15.40
N TRP A 142 -1.71 -0.29 14.28
CA TRP A 142 -1.92 0.41 13.01
C TRP A 142 -2.85 -0.41 12.09
N ASP A 143 -3.58 0.26 11.19
CA ASP A 143 -4.28 -0.43 10.10
C ASP A 143 -4.63 0.52 8.94
N TRP A 144 -5.22 -0.04 7.89
CA TRP A 144 -6.03 0.73 6.94
C TRP A 144 -7.52 0.58 7.28
N GLY A 145 -7.96 -0.64 7.57
CA GLY A 145 -9.30 -0.86 8.11
C GLY A 145 -9.54 -2.23 8.74
N TRP A 146 -10.21 -2.27 9.89
CA TRP A 146 -10.49 -3.49 10.63
C TRP A 146 -11.98 -3.60 11.01
N THR A 147 -12.58 -4.78 10.78
CA THR A 147 -13.96 -5.04 11.19
C THR A 147 -14.04 -6.05 12.34
N PHE A 148 -14.61 -5.62 13.45
CA PHE A 148 -14.90 -6.40 14.64
C PHE A 148 -16.41 -6.65 14.76
N LYS A 149 -16.82 -7.92 14.91
CA LYS A 149 -18.23 -8.28 15.10
C LYS A 149 -18.41 -9.28 16.24
N GLY A 150 -19.47 -9.13 17.04
CA GLY A 150 -19.78 -10.14 18.06
C GLY A 150 -18.71 -10.23 19.14
N LEU A 151 -18.15 -9.08 19.56
CA LEU A 151 -17.24 -9.05 20.69
C LEU A 151 -18.02 -9.19 22.00
N THR A 152 -17.49 -9.98 22.92
CA THR A 152 -17.95 -10.02 24.31
C THR A 152 -16.77 -9.69 25.21
N ILE A 153 -16.72 -8.47 25.74
CA ILE A 153 -15.61 -7.97 26.55
C ILE A 153 -16.09 -7.79 28.00
N ASN A 154 -15.49 -8.53 28.93
CA ASN A 154 -15.93 -8.63 30.31
C ASN A 154 -14.81 -8.26 31.29
N ASN A 155 -15.12 -7.35 32.22
CA ASN A 155 -14.26 -7.00 33.34
C ASN A 155 -12.85 -6.53 32.92
N CYS A 156 -12.76 -5.75 31.85
CA CYS A 156 -11.50 -5.21 31.34
C CYS A 156 -11.28 -3.75 31.77
N GLY A 157 -10.02 -3.30 31.84
CA GLY A 157 -9.73 -1.89 32.03
C GLY A 157 -10.16 -1.08 30.81
N THR A 158 -9.63 -1.46 29.64
CA THR A 158 -9.98 -0.90 28.34
C THR A 158 -10.49 -2.02 27.42
N GLY A 159 -11.54 -1.75 26.64
CA GLY A 159 -11.99 -2.66 25.60
C GLY A 159 -11.05 -2.62 24.40
N ILE A 160 -11.18 -1.58 23.57
CA ILE A 160 -10.36 -1.39 22.37
C ILE A 160 -9.57 -0.10 22.52
N THR A 161 -8.27 -0.13 22.23
CA THR A 161 -7.50 1.08 21.98
C THR A 161 -7.10 1.15 20.51
N MET A 162 -7.48 2.25 19.86
CA MET A 162 -7.08 2.62 18.50
C MET A 162 -6.24 3.89 18.54
N SER A 163 -5.20 3.87 19.39
CA SER A 163 -4.39 5.03 19.73
C SER A 163 -2.93 4.90 19.26
N GLY A 164 -2.69 4.13 18.19
CA GLY A 164 -1.38 4.10 17.54
C GLY A 164 -0.98 5.47 16.98
N GLY A 165 0.25 5.89 17.27
CA GLY A 165 0.81 7.18 16.85
C GLY A 165 0.42 8.36 17.75
N SER A 166 0.10 9.49 17.14
CA SER A 166 -0.29 10.73 17.84
C SER A 166 -1.48 11.40 17.16
N THR A 167 -2.08 12.41 17.79
CA THR A 167 -3.15 13.19 17.14
C THR A 167 -2.70 13.88 15.85
N ALA A 168 -1.41 14.13 15.67
CA ALA A 168 -0.84 14.72 14.45
C ALA A 168 -0.39 13.68 13.42
N ALA A 169 -0.33 12.40 13.80
CA ALA A 169 0.13 11.28 12.96
C ALA A 169 -0.49 9.99 13.47
N GLN A 170 -1.80 9.83 13.29
CA GLN A 170 -2.51 8.61 13.67
C GLN A 170 -2.05 7.45 12.79
N GLN A 171 -1.85 6.27 13.38
CA GLN A 171 -1.44 5.06 12.66
C GLN A 171 -2.60 4.08 12.42
N VAL A 172 -3.75 4.29 13.06
CA VAL A 172 -4.96 3.50 12.82
C VAL A 172 -5.83 4.21 11.79
N GLY A 173 -6.11 3.54 10.68
CA GLY A 173 -6.92 4.05 9.59
C GLY A 173 -8.40 4.03 9.94
N SER A 174 -8.95 2.84 10.18
CA SER A 174 -10.37 2.68 10.52
C SER A 174 -10.71 1.42 11.30
N ALA A 175 -11.68 1.51 12.21
CA ALA A 175 -12.22 0.37 12.93
C ALA A 175 -13.75 0.34 12.88
N ILE A 176 -14.33 -0.85 12.86
CA ILE A 176 -15.79 -1.04 12.95
C ILE A 176 -16.09 -2.02 14.07
N VAL A 177 -17.06 -1.69 14.93
CA VAL A 177 -17.54 -2.56 16.01
C VAL A 177 -19.04 -2.80 15.85
N LEU A 178 -19.40 -4.06 15.61
CA LEU A 178 -20.75 -4.52 15.29
C LEU A 178 -21.26 -5.54 16.29
N ASP A 179 -22.56 -5.51 16.62
CA ASP A 179 -23.27 -6.57 17.35
C ASP A 179 -22.52 -7.06 18.59
N SER A 180 -22.02 -6.14 19.43
CA SER A 180 -21.04 -6.44 20.49
C SER A 180 -21.54 -6.03 21.87
N VAL A 181 -20.94 -6.60 22.92
CA VAL A 181 -21.28 -6.31 24.32
C VAL A 181 -20.01 -6.07 25.13
N PHE A 182 -19.99 -4.97 25.87
CA PHE A 182 -18.93 -4.56 26.78
C PHE A 182 -19.51 -4.48 28.20
N THR A 183 -19.13 -5.41 29.07
CA THR A 183 -19.67 -5.55 30.42
C THR A 183 -18.61 -5.28 31.48
N ASN A 184 -18.89 -4.34 32.40
CA ASN A 184 -17.97 -3.94 33.47
C ASN A 184 -16.59 -3.50 32.94
N VAL A 185 -16.56 -2.72 31.86
CA VAL A 185 -15.32 -2.22 31.27
C VAL A 185 -15.09 -0.79 31.74
N GLY A 186 -13.86 -0.41 32.10
CA GLY A 186 -13.55 0.96 32.52
C GLY A 186 -13.80 1.97 31.40
N VAL A 187 -13.21 1.72 30.23
CA VAL A 187 -13.40 2.48 28.99
C VAL A 187 -13.64 1.52 27.83
N GLY A 188 -14.75 1.67 27.11
CA GLY A 188 -15.09 0.86 25.95
C GLY A 188 -14.04 0.96 24.85
N ILE A 189 -13.90 2.15 24.25
CA ILE A 189 -12.98 2.42 23.15
C ILE A 189 -12.18 3.71 23.42
N THR A 190 -10.86 3.67 23.27
CA THR A 190 -9.99 4.88 23.27
C THR A 190 -9.50 5.20 21.86
N THR A 191 -9.53 6.48 21.50
CA THR A 191 -9.14 6.96 20.17
C THR A 191 -8.30 8.24 20.25
N LEU A 192 -7.47 8.47 19.24
CA LEU A 192 -6.75 9.74 19.04
C LEU A 192 -7.52 10.72 18.15
N PHE A 193 -8.69 10.33 17.66
CA PHE A 193 -9.50 11.19 16.83
C PHE A 193 -9.99 12.42 17.58
N THR A 194 -9.79 13.58 16.96
CA THR A 194 -10.39 14.87 17.32
C THR A 194 -10.72 15.58 16.02
N SER A 195 -11.53 16.65 16.03
CA SER A 195 -11.86 17.42 14.81
C SER A 195 -10.65 17.98 14.05
N GLY A 196 -9.48 18.10 14.69
CA GLY A 196 -8.22 18.55 14.09
C GLY A 196 -7.13 17.48 13.98
N SER A 197 -7.41 16.21 14.30
CA SER A 197 -6.40 15.14 14.19
C SER A 197 -6.05 14.83 12.73
N LEU A 198 -4.82 14.40 12.52
CA LEU A 198 -4.23 14.08 11.23
C LEU A 198 -3.69 12.64 11.19
N PRO A 199 -3.62 12.03 9.99
CA PRO A 199 -4.21 12.48 8.73
C PRO A 199 -5.75 12.56 8.78
N THR A 200 -6.37 13.34 7.90
CA THR A 200 -7.80 13.70 8.00
C THR A 200 -8.74 12.50 8.00
N GLY A 201 -8.44 11.49 7.17
CA GLY A 201 -9.20 10.24 7.07
C GLY A 201 -8.88 9.21 8.16
N ALA A 202 -7.84 9.43 8.97
CA ALA A 202 -7.39 8.47 9.97
C ALA A 202 -8.19 8.54 11.28
N GLY A 203 -8.23 7.41 11.98
CA GLY A 203 -8.99 7.24 13.21
C GLY A 203 -10.50 7.12 12.98
N SER A 204 -10.94 6.68 11.80
CA SER A 204 -12.36 6.42 11.53
C SER A 204 -12.88 5.32 12.45
N LEU A 205 -14.10 5.47 12.99
CA LEU A 205 -14.70 4.45 13.83
C LEU A 205 -16.21 4.39 13.65
N ARG A 206 -16.73 3.18 13.39
CA ARG A 206 -18.16 2.86 13.42
C ARG A 206 -18.50 2.02 14.64
N ILE A 207 -19.58 2.38 15.34
CA ILE A 207 -20.23 1.58 16.39
C ILE A 207 -21.68 1.35 15.97
N ASP A 208 -22.08 0.09 15.82
CA ASP A 208 -23.42 -0.28 15.37
C ASP A 208 -23.95 -1.49 16.14
N ASN A 209 -25.07 -1.32 16.83
CA ASN A 209 -25.66 -2.32 17.72
C ASN A 209 -24.66 -2.84 18.79
N VAL A 210 -24.12 -1.92 19.60
CA VAL A 210 -23.14 -2.26 20.66
C VAL A 210 -23.65 -1.86 22.03
N ASN A 211 -23.75 -2.82 22.95
CA ASN A 211 -24.25 -2.62 24.29
C ASN A 211 -23.12 -2.44 25.30
N PHE A 212 -23.10 -1.29 25.98
CA PHE A 212 -22.16 -0.99 27.06
C PHE A 212 -22.90 -1.16 28.39
N VAL A 213 -22.67 -2.27 29.09
CA VAL A 213 -23.31 -2.60 30.37
C VAL A 213 -22.33 -2.35 31.51
N ASN A 214 -22.68 -1.50 32.48
CA ASN A 214 -21.77 -1.09 33.57
C ASN A 214 -20.41 -0.59 33.06
N THR A 215 -20.40 0.00 31.88
CA THR A 215 -19.24 0.57 31.21
C THR A 215 -19.54 2.06 31.02
N PRO A 216 -19.09 2.95 31.92
CA PRO A 216 -19.55 4.34 31.97
C PRO A 216 -19.10 5.18 30.77
N ILE A 217 -17.98 4.82 30.14
CA ILE A 217 -17.40 5.53 29.00
C ILE A 217 -17.39 4.58 27.81
N ALA A 218 -18.23 4.83 26.80
CA ALA A 218 -18.22 4.04 25.58
C ALA A 218 -17.05 4.43 24.67
N VAL A 219 -16.82 5.74 24.49
CA VAL A 219 -15.70 6.28 23.70
C VAL A 219 -14.99 7.39 24.47
N SER A 220 -13.66 7.35 24.48
CA SER A 220 -12.77 8.35 25.09
C SER A 220 -11.74 8.86 24.06
N SER A 221 -11.46 10.16 24.10
CA SER A 221 -10.37 10.79 23.35
C SER A 221 -9.58 11.71 24.26
N SER A 222 -8.26 11.56 24.30
CA SER A 222 -7.36 12.34 25.17
C SER A 222 -7.81 12.37 26.66
N GLY A 223 -8.30 11.24 27.18
CA GLY A 223 -8.78 11.12 28.56
C GLY A 223 -10.15 11.74 28.84
N SER A 224 -10.78 12.36 27.83
CA SER A 224 -12.12 12.94 27.93
C SER A 224 -13.18 11.99 27.37
N THR A 225 -14.37 11.96 27.99
CA THR A 225 -15.50 11.17 27.48
C THR A 225 -16.08 11.84 26.22
N VAL A 226 -16.08 11.10 25.12
CA VAL A 226 -16.68 11.49 23.84
C VAL A 226 -18.09 10.94 23.71
N LEU A 227 -18.30 9.69 24.13
CA LEU A 227 -19.59 9.03 24.14
C LEU A 227 -19.80 8.34 25.49
N ALA A 228 -20.87 8.70 26.19
CA ALA A 228 -21.26 8.05 27.43
C ALA A 228 -21.70 6.60 27.15
N GLY A 229 -21.31 5.67 28.01
CA GLY A 229 -21.74 4.28 27.94
C GLY A 229 -22.98 4.00 28.79
N ASN A 230 -23.04 2.84 29.43
CA ASN A 230 -24.20 2.34 30.19
C ASN A 230 -25.51 2.31 29.37
N GLN A 231 -25.40 2.03 28.07
CA GLN A 231 -26.51 2.02 27.12
C GLN A 231 -26.19 1.18 25.89
N LEU A 232 -27.25 0.80 25.17
CA LEU A 232 -27.15 0.29 23.80
C LEU A 232 -26.92 1.45 22.83
N ILE A 233 -25.82 1.38 22.09
CA ILE A 233 -25.52 2.31 21.00
C ILE A 233 -26.01 1.68 19.69
N GLY A 234 -27.08 2.24 19.13
CA GLY A 234 -27.66 1.76 17.86
C GLY A 234 -26.78 2.09 16.66
N ALA A 235 -26.37 3.36 16.51
CA ALA A 235 -25.45 3.81 15.47
C ALA A 235 -24.71 5.09 15.91
N TRP A 236 -23.39 5.03 15.94
CA TRP A 236 -22.51 6.15 16.24
C TRP A 236 -21.24 6.02 15.41
N GLY A 237 -20.60 7.14 15.08
CA GLY A 237 -19.29 7.07 14.48
C GLY A 237 -18.52 8.37 14.51
N GLN A 238 -17.27 8.26 14.08
CA GLN A 238 -16.36 9.37 13.88
C GLN A 238 -15.56 9.18 12.60
N GLY A 239 -15.21 10.28 11.96
CA GLY A 239 -14.54 10.27 10.66
C GLY A 239 -15.25 11.16 9.64
N SER A 240 -14.86 11.01 8.38
CA SER A 240 -15.45 11.78 7.29
C SER A 240 -16.68 11.07 6.74
N VAL A 241 -17.82 11.76 6.72
CA VAL A 241 -19.07 11.24 6.14
C VAL A 241 -19.42 11.99 4.86
N TYR A 242 -19.99 11.27 3.90
CA TYR A 242 -20.49 11.85 2.67
C TYR A 242 -21.77 12.65 2.94
N SER A 243 -21.84 13.89 2.43
CA SER A 243 -23.02 14.76 2.60
C SER A 243 -23.66 15.17 1.27
N SER A 244 -22.84 15.47 0.26
CA SER A 244 -23.27 15.75 -1.12
C SER A 244 -22.10 15.47 -2.09
N PRO A 245 -22.31 15.47 -3.42
CA PRO A 245 -21.21 15.25 -4.37
C PRO A 245 -20.00 16.14 -4.07
N SER A 246 -18.82 15.52 -4.03
CA SER A 246 -17.53 16.11 -3.73
C SER A 246 -17.41 16.79 -2.36
N THR A 247 -18.38 16.57 -1.46
CA THR A 247 -18.43 17.20 -0.15
C THR A 247 -18.51 16.14 0.95
N THR A 248 -17.60 16.25 1.91
CA THR A 248 -17.62 15.45 3.13
C THR A 248 -17.67 16.37 4.35
N SER A 249 -18.19 15.85 5.45
CA SER A 249 -18.12 16.51 6.75
C SER A 249 -17.48 15.58 7.76
N ARG A 250 -16.58 16.11 8.58
CA ARG A 250 -15.94 15.35 9.65
C ARG A 250 -16.82 15.38 10.89
N VAL A 251 -17.14 14.21 11.43
CA VAL A 251 -18.09 14.06 12.54
C VAL A 251 -17.49 13.24 13.66
N GLN A 252 -18.07 13.37 14.86
CA GLN A 252 -17.84 12.52 16.02
C GLN A 252 -19.15 12.52 16.84
N GLY A 253 -20.05 11.59 16.51
CA GLY A 253 -21.43 11.68 16.97
C GLY A 253 -22.33 10.58 16.43
N THR A 254 -23.62 10.70 16.74
CA THR A 254 -24.66 9.81 16.22
C THR A 254 -24.67 9.84 14.68
N LEU A 255 -24.70 8.66 14.08
CA LEU A 255 -24.82 8.49 12.63
C LEU A 255 -26.18 7.86 12.29
N PRO A 256 -26.63 7.95 11.03
CA PRO A 256 -27.81 7.21 10.59
C PRO A 256 -27.65 5.71 10.86
N SER A 257 -28.69 5.11 11.43
CA SER A 257 -28.80 3.66 11.51
C SER A 257 -29.01 3.09 10.12
N VAL A 258 -28.24 2.06 9.77
CA VAL A 258 -28.46 1.30 8.55
C VAL A 258 -29.54 0.26 8.82
N SER A 259 -30.67 0.36 8.12
CA SER A 259 -31.72 -0.65 8.20
C SER A 259 -31.20 -1.97 7.64
N LYS A 260 -31.22 -3.03 8.45
CA LYS A 260 -30.77 -4.37 8.05
C LYS A 260 -32.00 -5.25 7.82
N PRO A 261 -32.25 -5.75 6.59
CA PRO A 261 -33.34 -6.67 6.31
C PRO A 261 -33.35 -7.87 7.28
N SER A 262 -34.52 -8.25 7.78
CA SER A 262 -34.65 -9.35 8.75
C SER A 262 -34.11 -10.69 8.25
N ILE A 263 -34.09 -10.91 6.93
CA ILE A 263 -33.53 -12.11 6.30
C ILE A 263 -32.00 -12.24 6.54
N LEU A 264 -31.31 -11.13 6.81
CA LEU A 264 -29.89 -11.08 7.15
C LEU A 264 -29.61 -11.22 8.65
N LEU A 265 -30.66 -11.21 9.49
CA LEU A 265 -30.54 -11.16 10.95
C LEU A 265 -30.89 -12.50 11.58
N ASP A 266 -30.22 -12.83 12.68
CA ASP A 266 -30.59 -13.94 13.55
C ASP A 266 -31.79 -13.60 14.45
N SER A 267 -32.23 -14.56 15.28
CA SER A 267 -33.36 -14.38 16.19
C SER A 267 -33.15 -13.31 17.27
N SER A 268 -31.90 -12.89 17.50
CA SER A 268 -31.54 -11.84 18.45
C SER A 268 -31.47 -10.45 17.79
N GLY A 269 -31.69 -10.37 16.47
CA GLY A 269 -31.59 -9.14 15.70
C GLY A 269 -30.16 -8.75 15.30
N ASN A 270 -29.16 -9.60 15.58
CA ASN A 270 -27.79 -9.42 15.12
C ASN A 270 -27.65 -9.92 13.70
N VAL A 271 -26.66 -9.46 12.96
CA VAL A 271 -26.39 -10.05 11.64
C VAL A 271 -25.97 -11.50 11.82
N PHE A 272 -26.62 -12.40 11.07
CA PHE A 272 -26.41 -13.84 11.18
C PHE A 272 -24.95 -14.20 10.91
N GLN A 273 -24.41 -15.12 11.72
CA GLN A 273 -23.04 -15.61 11.60
C GLN A 273 -22.98 -17.11 11.86
N ARG A 274 -22.04 -17.81 11.21
CA ARG A 274 -21.84 -19.25 11.39
C ARG A 274 -20.36 -19.61 11.28
N ASN A 275 -19.84 -20.31 12.29
CA ASN A 275 -18.47 -20.84 12.29
C ASN A 275 -18.30 -21.92 11.23
N LYS A 276 -17.07 -22.00 10.67
CA LYS A 276 -16.64 -23.12 9.85
C LYS A 276 -16.98 -24.47 10.52
N PRO A 277 -17.75 -25.35 9.86
CA PRO A 277 -18.10 -26.66 10.40
C PRO A 277 -16.86 -27.54 10.53
N GLN A 278 -16.79 -28.31 11.62
CA GLN A 278 -15.69 -29.26 11.88
C GLN A 278 -16.17 -30.70 12.09
N TYR A 279 -17.48 -30.94 11.98
CA TYR A 279 -18.11 -32.26 11.98
C TYR A 279 -17.77 -33.15 13.20
N GLN A 280 -17.60 -32.57 14.39
CA GLN A 280 -17.16 -33.27 15.60
C GLN A 280 -18.02 -34.47 16.01
N SER A 281 -19.31 -34.46 15.65
CA SER A 281 -20.26 -35.53 15.93
C SER A 281 -20.25 -36.69 14.93
N TYR A 282 -19.48 -36.60 13.85
CA TYR A 282 -19.40 -37.63 12.81
C TYR A 282 -18.31 -38.64 13.13
N SER A 283 -18.61 -39.92 12.90
CA SER A 283 -17.62 -41.01 12.99
C SER A 283 -16.81 -41.11 11.69
N ALA A 284 -15.62 -41.70 11.75
CA ALA A 284 -14.78 -41.95 10.58
C ALA A 284 -15.51 -42.76 9.48
N SER A 285 -16.42 -43.67 9.84
CA SER A 285 -17.21 -44.43 8.87
C SER A 285 -18.24 -43.60 8.08
N GLN A 286 -18.52 -42.36 8.52
CA GLN A 286 -19.39 -41.43 7.81
C GLN A 286 -18.60 -40.47 6.91
N ILE A 287 -17.27 -40.59 6.89
CA ILE A 287 -16.39 -39.80 6.03
C ILE A 287 -16.14 -40.58 4.74
N LEU A 288 -16.49 -39.97 3.61
CA LEU A 288 -16.38 -40.56 2.28
C LEU A 288 -15.13 -39.98 1.58
N SER A 289 -13.99 -40.67 1.72
CA SER A 289 -12.73 -40.28 1.06
C SER A 289 -12.86 -40.34 -0.46
N ALA A 290 -12.40 -39.29 -1.15
CA ALA A 290 -12.40 -39.22 -2.60
C ALA A 290 -11.48 -40.29 -3.22
N LYS A 291 -10.28 -40.49 -2.66
CA LYS A 291 -9.34 -41.50 -3.15
C LYS A 291 -9.85 -42.93 -2.93
N ALA A 292 -10.48 -43.19 -1.78
CA ALA A 292 -11.10 -44.49 -1.51
C ALA A 292 -12.29 -44.80 -2.45
N ASN A 293 -12.87 -43.78 -3.09
CA ASN A 293 -13.98 -43.89 -4.04
C ASN A 293 -13.56 -43.65 -5.50
N GLY A 294 -12.29 -43.85 -5.81
CA GLY A 294 -11.79 -43.97 -7.18
C GLY A 294 -11.26 -42.67 -7.81
N CYS A 295 -11.18 -41.57 -7.06
CA CYS A 295 -10.46 -40.38 -7.53
C CYS A 295 -8.95 -40.59 -7.37
N ALA A 296 -8.14 -40.16 -8.32
CA ALA A 296 -6.69 -40.26 -8.26
C ALA A 296 -6.07 -39.11 -7.44
N GLY A 297 -6.47 -37.87 -7.73
CA GLY A 297 -5.92 -36.67 -7.09
C GLY A 297 -4.43 -36.47 -7.36
N ASP A 298 -3.93 -36.91 -8.51
CA ASP A 298 -2.51 -36.95 -8.88
C ASP A 298 -2.04 -35.80 -9.79
N GLY A 299 -2.94 -34.88 -10.16
CA GLY A 299 -2.64 -33.75 -11.04
C GLY A 299 -2.56 -34.12 -12.53
N VAL A 300 -2.93 -35.35 -12.92
CA VAL A 300 -2.82 -35.84 -14.30
C VAL A 300 -4.07 -36.60 -14.75
N THR A 301 -4.59 -37.48 -13.91
CA THR A 301 -5.77 -38.30 -14.18
C THR A 301 -7.02 -37.43 -14.18
N ASP A 302 -7.87 -37.60 -15.20
CA ASP A 302 -9.18 -36.95 -15.25
C ASP A 302 -10.14 -37.62 -14.26
N ASP A 303 -10.37 -36.93 -13.14
CA ASP A 303 -11.19 -37.37 -12.03
C ASP A 303 -12.68 -37.04 -12.20
N THR A 304 -13.10 -36.45 -13.33
CA THR A 304 -14.46 -35.94 -13.52
C THR A 304 -15.53 -36.99 -13.22
N ALA A 305 -15.38 -38.19 -13.80
CA ALA A 305 -16.36 -39.26 -13.64
C ALA A 305 -16.37 -39.83 -12.21
N ALA A 306 -15.18 -39.97 -11.60
CA ALA A 306 -15.03 -40.49 -10.25
C ALA A 306 -15.60 -39.53 -9.20
N ILE A 307 -15.31 -38.23 -9.33
CA ILE A 307 -15.88 -37.18 -8.49
C ILE A 307 -17.39 -37.16 -8.64
N GLN A 308 -17.91 -37.17 -9.87
CA GLN A 308 -19.36 -37.12 -10.07
C GLN A 308 -20.05 -38.35 -9.45
N ALA A 309 -19.46 -39.55 -9.58
CA ALA A 309 -19.98 -40.77 -8.95
C ALA A 309 -19.94 -40.68 -7.42
N LEU A 310 -18.85 -40.19 -6.84
CA LEU A 310 -18.70 -39.95 -5.41
C LEU A 310 -19.81 -39.02 -4.90
N LEU A 311 -19.96 -37.84 -5.49
CA LEU A 311 -20.98 -36.86 -5.07
C LEU A 311 -22.40 -37.42 -5.22
N ASN A 312 -22.68 -38.20 -6.27
CA ASN A 312 -23.98 -38.84 -6.47
C ASN A 312 -24.29 -39.93 -5.43
N SER A 313 -23.25 -40.61 -4.92
CA SER A 313 -23.40 -41.70 -3.95
C SER A 313 -23.52 -41.22 -2.49
N ALA A 314 -23.06 -40.01 -2.20
CA ALA A 314 -23.04 -39.46 -0.85
C ALA A 314 -24.45 -39.23 -0.31
N THR A 315 -24.70 -39.69 0.92
CA THR A 315 -25.96 -39.41 1.63
C THR A 315 -25.83 -38.19 2.54
N THR A 316 -26.95 -37.63 2.99
CA THR A 316 -26.97 -36.47 3.91
C THR A 316 -26.38 -36.76 5.30
N SER A 317 -26.21 -38.05 5.63
CA SER A 317 -25.61 -38.53 6.88
C SER A 317 -24.09 -38.68 6.81
N GLN A 318 -23.49 -38.40 5.65
CA GLN A 318 -22.06 -38.51 5.36
C GLN A 318 -21.45 -37.15 5.03
N VAL A 319 -20.12 -37.08 5.11
CA VAL A 319 -19.33 -35.94 4.66
C VAL A 319 -18.38 -36.44 3.58
N VAL A 320 -18.43 -35.84 2.40
CA VAL A 320 -17.45 -36.10 1.33
C VAL A 320 -16.14 -35.44 1.72
N PHE A 321 -15.06 -36.20 1.66
CA PHE A 321 -13.73 -35.79 2.07
C PHE A 321 -12.78 -35.85 0.90
N PHE A 322 -12.34 -34.70 0.42
CA PHE A 322 -11.28 -34.62 -0.57
C PHE A 322 -9.95 -34.74 0.14
N ASP A 323 -9.33 -35.92 0.02
CA ASP A 323 -7.96 -36.15 0.46
C ASP A 323 -7.02 -35.16 -0.24
N HIS A 324 -5.87 -34.82 0.36
CA HIS A 324 -4.92 -33.91 -0.25
C HIS A 324 -4.48 -34.41 -1.64
N GLY A 325 -4.48 -33.52 -2.63
CA GLY A 325 -4.16 -33.86 -4.01
C GLY A 325 -4.70 -32.87 -5.02
N ALA A 326 -4.36 -33.07 -6.29
CA ALA A 326 -4.80 -32.26 -7.42
C ALA A 326 -5.74 -33.08 -8.31
N TYR A 327 -7.01 -32.70 -8.35
CA TYR A 327 -8.08 -33.44 -9.02
C TYR A 327 -8.47 -32.73 -10.31
N LEU A 328 -8.09 -33.28 -11.47
CA LEU A 328 -8.41 -32.68 -12.75
C LEU A 328 -9.86 -32.96 -13.10
N VAL A 329 -10.57 -31.92 -13.52
CA VAL A 329 -11.94 -32.01 -14.03
C VAL A 329 -11.98 -31.44 -15.43
N SER A 330 -12.48 -32.21 -16.39
CA SER A 330 -12.55 -31.84 -17.81
C SER A 330 -13.95 -31.41 -18.26
N ASN A 331 -14.93 -31.49 -17.37
CA ASN A 331 -16.31 -31.08 -17.60
C ASN A 331 -17.00 -30.69 -16.27
N THR A 332 -18.18 -30.07 -16.35
CA THR A 332 -18.98 -29.65 -15.20
C THR A 332 -19.23 -30.80 -14.22
N ILE A 333 -18.87 -30.59 -12.96
CA ILE A 333 -19.30 -31.40 -11.82
C ILE A 333 -20.59 -30.82 -11.27
N LYS A 334 -21.63 -31.65 -11.21
CA LYS A 334 -22.94 -31.31 -10.62
C LYS A 334 -22.96 -31.72 -9.17
N VAL A 335 -22.98 -30.74 -8.27
CA VAL A 335 -23.03 -30.95 -6.84
C VAL A 335 -24.49 -31.00 -6.37
N PRO A 336 -24.91 -32.05 -5.65
CA PRO A 336 -26.26 -32.14 -5.12
C PRO A 336 -26.62 -31.00 -4.16
N ALA A 337 -27.89 -30.59 -4.12
CA ALA A 337 -28.37 -29.54 -3.23
C ALA A 337 -28.33 -29.89 -1.73
N ASN A 338 -28.01 -31.14 -1.35
CA ASN A 338 -27.91 -31.59 0.04
C ASN A 338 -26.65 -32.41 0.25
N ILE A 339 -25.54 -31.76 0.59
CA ILE A 339 -24.23 -32.40 0.70
C ILE A 339 -23.31 -31.63 1.64
N LYS A 340 -22.37 -32.34 2.26
CA LYS A 340 -21.29 -31.75 3.05
C LYS A 340 -19.97 -32.19 2.42
N ILE A 341 -19.08 -31.26 2.15
CA ILE A 341 -17.80 -31.48 1.50
C ILE A 341 -16.72 -30.78 2.34
N THR A 342 -15.63 -31.48 2.63
CA THR A 342 -14.47 -30.86 3.25
C THR A 342 -13.17 -31.40 2.65
N GLY A 343 -12.12 -30.60 2.71
CA GLY A 343 -10.81 -30.99 2.25
C GLY A 343 -9.77 -31.24 3.34
N GLU A 344 -8.74 -31.99 2.98
CA GLU A 344 -7.54 -32.21 3.79
C GLU A 344 -6.47 -31.16 3.48
N ILE A 345 -6.51 -30.01 4.16
CA ILE A 345 -5.53 -28.91 4.05
C ILE A 345 -5.52 -28.26 2.65
N TRP A 346 -5.13 -29.00 1.61
CA TRP A 346 -4.90 -28.49 0.26
C TRP A 346 -5.35 -29.45 -0.88
N PRO A 347 -6.61 -29.90 -0.94
CA PRO A 347 -7.14 -30.48 -2.16
C PRO A 347 -7.50 -29.40 -3.18
N ILE A 348 -7.07 -29.63 -4.41
CA ILE A 348 -7.20 -28.69 -5.52
C ILE A 348 -8.12 -29.29 -6.58
N ILE A 349 -9.21 -28.61 -6.92
CA ILE A 349 -10.04 -28.95 -8.08
C ILE A 349 -9.56 -28.12 -9.27
N ILE A 350 -9.01 -28.79 -10.28
CA ILE A 350 -8.34 -28.12 -11.41
C ILE A 350 -9.17 -28.29 -12.69
N ALA A 351 -9.72 -27.19 -13.19
CA ALA A 351 -10.39 -27.15 -14.48
C ALA A 351 -9.40 -27.43 -15.62
N SER A 352 -9.72 -28.37 -16.50
CA SER A 352 -8.85 -28.82 -17.58
C SER A 352 -9.66 -29.20 -18.84
N GLY A 353 -8.98 -29.60 -19.90
CA GLY A 353 -9.65 -30.07 -21.12
C GLY A 353 -10.25 -28.95 -21.97
N THR A 354 -11.04 -29.36 -22.97
CA THR A 354 -11.55 -28.45 -24.02
C THR A 354 -12.91 -27.82 -23.69
N ALA A 355 -13.65 -28.37 -22.74
CA ALA A 355 -15.00 -27.91 -22.40
C ALA A 355 -15.01 -26.46 -21.90
N PHE A 356 -13.95 -26.04 -21.21
CA PHE A 356 -13.82 -24.70 -20.60
C PHE A 356 -13.00 -23.71 -21.43
N GLN A 357 -12.81 -23.96 -22.73
CA GLN A 357 -11.99 -23.09 -23.59
C GLN A 357 -12.75 -21.93 -24.23
N ASN A 358 -14.09 -22.00 -24.29
CA ASN A 358 -14.88 -21.03 -25.03
C ASN A 358 -15.41 -19.89 -24.13
N ALA A 359 -14.71 -18.76 -24.10
CA ALA A 359 -15.13 -17.56 -23.36
C ALA A 359 -16.48 -16.97 -23.81
N ALA A 360 -16.92 -17.25 -25.03
CA ALA A 360 -18.22 -16.77 -25.53
C ALA A 360 -19.40 -17.64 -25.07
N ALA A 361 -19.13 -18.86 -24.58
CA ALA A 361 -20.11 -19.78 -24.02
C ALA A 361 -19.52 -20.44 -22.76
N PRO A 362 -19.26 -19.66 -21.71
CA PRO A 362 -18.63 -20.16 -20.50
C PRO A 362 -19.57 -21.14 -19.77
N ILE A 363 -18.99 -22.13 -19.10
CA ILE A 363 -19.73 -23.17 -18.36
C ILE A 363 -19.14 -23.36 -16.96
N PRO A 364 -19.93 -23.81 -15.97
CA PRO A 364 -19.45 -24.06 -14.63
C PRO A 364 -18.53 -25.28 -14.55
N VAL A 365 -17.44 -25.16 -13.80
CA VAL A 365 -16.60 -26.29 -13.37
C VAL A 365 -17.29 -26.99 -12.22
N TRP A 366 -17.71 -26.23 -11.20
CA TRP A 366 -18.41 -26.72 -10.02
C TRP A 366 -19.80 -26.08 -9.94
N GLN A 367 -20.83 -26.84 -10.32
CA GLN A 367 -22.22 -26.39 -10.32
C GLN A 367 -22.93 -26.84 -9.03
N VAL A 368 -23.12 -25.90 -8.10
CA VAL A 368 -23.72 -26.18 -6.78
C VAL A 368 -25.22 -26.06 -6.80
N GLY A 369 -25.88 -27.22 -6.84
CA GLY A 369 -27.32 -27.32 -7.05
C GLY A 369 -27.73 -26.88 -8.46
N GLN A 370 -29.03 -26.99 -8.73
CA GLN A 370 -29.65 -26.44 -9.94
C GLN A 370 -30.44 -25.17 -9.58
N SER A 371 -30.64 -24.29 -10.56
CA SER A 371 -31.43 -23.07 -10.36
C SER A 371 -32.82 -23.40 -9.79
N GLY A 372 -33.23 -22.61 -8.78
CA GLY A 372 -34.48 -22.81 -8.04
C GLY A 372 -34.47 -23.93 -6.99
N GLN A 373 -33.39 -24.70 -6.84
CA GLN A 373 -33.31 -25.70 -5.77
C GLN A 373 -33.05 -25.05 -4.41
N THR A 374 -33.63 -25.64 -3.36
CA THR A 374 -33.35 -25.31 -1.97
C THR A 374 -32.73 -26.52 -1.28
N GLY A 375 -31.71 -26.30 -0.44
CA GLY A 375 -31.08 -27.38 0.30
C GLY A 375 -30.00 -26.92 1.26
N ASN A 376 -29.11 -27.86 1.62
CA ASN A 376 -28.06 -27.68 2.61
C ASN A 376 -26.72 -28.10 2.01
N VAL A 377 -25.88 -27.12 1.70
CA VAL A 377 -24.57 -27.37 1.09
C VAL A 377 -23.47 -26.73 1.92
N GLU A 378 -22.59 -27.56 2.46
CA GLU A 378 -21.43 -27.09 3.22
C GLU A 378 -20.17 -27.47 2.46
N ILE A 379 -19.31 -26.50 2.14
CA ILE A 379 -18.02 -26.75 1.52
C ILE A 379 -16.93 -26.04 2.33
N SER A 380 -15.89 -26.78 2.69
CA SER A 380 -14.75 -26.22 3.42
C SER A 380 -13.40 -26.79 2.98
N ASP A 381 -12.33 -26.03 3.17
CA ASP A 381 -10.94 -26.47 2.94
C ASP A 381 -10.68 -26.94 1.49
N LEU A 382 -11.20 -26.23 0.47
CA LEU A 382 -10.97 -26.55 -0.95
C LEU A 382 -10.34 -25.37 -1.72
N ILE A 383 -9.55 -25.69 -2.73
CA ILE A 383 -9.01 -24.71 -3.68
C ILE A 383 -9.46 -25.04 -5.10
N PHE A 384 -9.85 -24.02 -5.87
CA PHE A 384 -10.24 -24.14 -7.27
C PHE A 384 -9.21 -23.43 -8.17
N GLU A 385 -8.76 -24.11 -9.22
CA GLU A 385 -7.73 -23.61 -10.15
C GLU A 385 -8.02 -24.01 -11.60
N THR A 386 -7.13 -23.59 -12.50
CA THR A 386 -7.15 -23.94 -13.93
C THR A 386 -5.81 -24.54 -14.35
N LEU A 387 -5.85 -25.60 -15.16
CA LEU A 387 -4.67 -26.13 -15.86
C LEU A 387 -4.48 -25.37 -17.17
N GLY A 388 -3.55 -24.43 -17.16
CA GLY A 388 -3.27 -23.53 -18.26
C GLY A 388 -4.47 -22.65 -18.58
N PRO A 389 -4.59 -22.19 -19.85
CA PRO A 389 -5.69 -21.34 -20.25
C PRO A 389 -7.03 -22.06 -20.18
N GLN A 390 -7.99 -21.53 -19.43
CA GLN A 390 -9.38 -22.01 -19.38
C GLN A 390 -10.40 -20.84 -19.43
N PRO A 391 -10.36 -19.98 -20.47
CA PRO A 391 -11.07 -18.71 -20.48
C PRO A 391 -12.60 -18.81 -20.57
N GLY A 392 -13.16 -20.02 -20.72
CA GLY A 392 -14.59 -20.33 -20.63
C GLY A 392 -15.00 -21.00 -19.30
N ALA A 393 -14.10 -21.15 -18.34
CA ALA A 393 -14.44 -21.71 -17.03
C ALA A 393 -15.16 -20.68 -16.14
N ILE A 394 -16.28 -21.07 -15.54
CA ILE A 394 -16.81 -20.46 -14.32
C ILE A 394 -16.44 -21.41 -13.18
N LEU A 395 -15.51 -21.08 -12.29
CA LEU A 395 -15.00 -22.10 -11.36
C LEU A 395 -16.11 -22.63 -10.43
N ILE A 396 -16.90 -21.71 -9.87
CA ILE A 396 -18.02 -22.04 -9.01
C ILE A 396 -19.27 -21.31 -9.51
N GLU A 397 -20.31 -22.05 -9.86
CA GLU A 397 -21.66 -21.52 -10.05
C GLU A 397 -22.53 -22.01 -8.90
N TRP A 398 -23.02 -21.06 -8.09
CA TRP A 398 -23.79 -21.32 -6.90
C TRP A 398 -25.28 -21.03 -7.16
N ASN A 399 -26.08 -22.08 -7.21
CA ASN A 399 -27.50 -21.99 -7.56
C ASN A 399 -28.45 -22.23 -6.39
N VAL A 400 -27.97 -22.95 -5.37
CA VAL A 400 -28.81 -23.43 -4.28
C VAL A 400 -29.23 -22.30 -3.34
N GLN A 401 -30.52 -22.27 -3.00
CA GLN A 401 -31.03 -21.51 -1.87
C GLN A 401 -30.86 -22.31 -0.58
N GLN A 402 -30.54 -21.64 0.51
CA GLN A 402 -30.42 -22.30 1.81
C GLN A 402 -31.79 -22.72 2.37
N SER A 403 -31.88 -23.91 2.95
CA SER A 403 -33.10 -24.36 3.63
C SER A 403 -33.29 -23.72 5.02
N SER A 404 -32.20 -23.25 5.62
CA SER A 404 -32.18 -22.44 6.85
C SER A 404 -30.98 -21.49 6.82
N GLN A 405 -30.99 -20.42 7.61
CA GLN A 405 -29.89 -19.44 7.62
C GLN A 405 -28.51 -20.10 7.79
N GLY A 406 -27.60 -19.80 6.87
CA GLY A 406 -26.23 -20.32 6.84
C GLY A 406 -26.09 -21.81 6.49
N SER A 407 -27.15 -22.51 6.09
CA SER A 407 -27.06 -23.94 5.76
C SER A 407 -26.49 -24.23 4.37
N ALA A 408 -26.30 -23.18 3.57
CA ALA A 408 -25.63 -23.23 2.28
C ALA A 408 -24.46 -22.22 2.30
N GLY A 409 -23.21 -22.68 2.25
CA GLY A 409 -22.06 -21.79 2.36
C GLY A 409 -20.67 -22.39 2.14
N LEU A 410 -19.68 -21.50 2.14
CA LEU A 410 -18.25 -21.73 1.91
C LEU A 410 -17.43 -21.24 3.11
N TRP A 411 -16.49 -22.05 3.59
CA TRP A 411 -15.55 -21.69 4.66
C TRP A 411 -14.13 -22.15 4.35
N ASP A 412 -13.15 -21.24 4.29
CA ASP A 412 -11.79 -21.57 3.83
C ASP A 412 -11.83 -22.27 2.45
N VAL A 413 -12.55 -21.65 1.50
CA VAL A 413 -12.64 -22.09 0.10
C VAL A 413 -12.13 -20.98 -0.78
N HIS A 414 -11.15 -21.29 -1.63
CA HIS A 414 -10.37 -20.28 -2.35
C HIS A 414 -10.35 -20.57 -3.85
N GLY A 415 -10.30 -19.52 -4.67
CA GLY A 415 -9.85 -19.58 -6.05
C GLY A 415 -8.39 -19.13 -6.13
N ARG A 416 -7.51 -19.93 -6.74
CA ARG A 416 -6.07 -19.64 -6.86
C ARG A 416 -5.62 -19.81 -8.32
N ILE A 417 -5.70 -18.74 -9.10
CA ILE A 417 -5.53 -18.84 -10.55
C ILE A 417 -4.08 -18.62 -10.95
N GLY A 418 -3.39 -19.73 -11.20
CA GLY A 418 -1.99 -19.73 -11.57
C GLY A 418 -1.06 -19.43 -10.40
N GLY A 419 0.18 -19.03 -10.72
CA GLY A 419 1.20 -18.74 -9.70
C GLY A 419 1.56 -19.93 -8.82
N SER A 420 1.20 -21.15 -9.19
CA SER A 420 1.52 -22.35 -8.43
C SER A 420 1.78 -23.56 -9.32
N ALA A 421 2.59 -24.49 -8.81
CA ALA A 421 3.06 -25.65 -9.52
C ALA A 421 1.87 -26.49 -10.04
N GLY A 422 1.99 -26.96 -11.29
CA GLY A 422 0.94 -27.72 -11.95
C GLY A 422 -0.06 -26.87 -12.75
N THR A 423 -0.16 -25.55 -12.51
CA THR A 423 -1.10 -24.68 -13.24
C THR A 423 -0.66 -24.34 -14.68
N LYS A 424 0.63 -24.46 -15.01
CA LYS A 424 1.25 -23.96 -16.27
C LYS A 424 1.14 -22.43 -16.48
N LEU A 425 0.64 -21.71 -15.49
CA LEU A 425 0.52 -20.26 -15.43
C LEU A 425 1.54 -19.70 -14.44
N LEU A 426 2.81 -20.01 -14.70
CA LEU A 426 3.97 -19.68 -13.86
C LEU A 426 4.79 -18.56 -14.51
N SER A 427 5.72 -17.99 -13.75
CA SER A 427 6.68 -16.97 -14.23
C SER A 427 7.43 -17.38 -15.49
N THR A 428 7.72 -18.67 -15.68
CA THR A 428 8.37 -19.19 -16.90
C THR A 428 7.58 -18.93 -18.20
N ASN A 429 6.25 -18.81 -18.10
CA ASN A 429 5.35 -18.65 -19.26
C ASN A 429 4.65 -17.29 -19.27
N CYS A 430 4.34 -16.77 -18.08
CA CYS A 430 3.48 -15.63 -17.86
C CYS A 430 4.19 -14.51 -17.09
N ILE A 431 5.50 -14.36 -17.24
CA ILE A 431 6.28 -13.28 -16.59
C ILE A 431 5.62 -11.91 -16.78
N ALA A 432 5.71 -11.06 -15.76
CA ALA A 432 5.17 -9.70 -15.76
C ALA A 432 5.48 -8.93 -17.06
N GLY A 433 4.45 -8.29 -17.62
CA GLY A 433 4.53 -7.51 -18.85
C GLY A 433 4.35 -8.33 -20.14
N ASN A 434 4.38 -9.67 -20.06
CA ASN A 434 4.14 -10.53 -21.21
C ASN A 434 2.63 -10.71 -21.47
N LEU A 435 2.13 -10.16 -22.58
CA LEU A 435 0.71 -10.19 -22.95
C LEU A 435 0.32 -11.43 -23.78
N ASN A 436 0.72 -12.62 -23.33
CA ASN A 436 0.41 -13.89 -24.00
C ASN A 436 -0.98 -14.42 -23.59
N TYR A 437 -2.03 -13.80 -24.11
CA TYR A 437 -3.42 -14.17 -23.78
C TYR A 437 -3.75 -15.63 -24.09
N GLN A 438 -3.14 -16.22 -25.12
CA GLN A 438 -3.39 -17.60 -25.51
C GLN A 438 -2.92 -18.60 -24.46
N SER A 439 -1.85 -18.29 -23.73
CA SER A 439 -1.24 -19.20 -22.76
C SER A 439 -1.48 -18.80 -21.31
N CYS A 440 -1.76 -17.52 -21.06
CA CYS A 440 -1.83 -16.92 -19.72
C CYS A 440 -3.24 -16.46 -19.31
N SER A 441 -4.28 -16.83 -20.05
CA SER A 441 -5.66 -16.56 -19.60
C SER A 441 -6.04 -17.46 -18.44
N GLY A 442 -6.65 -16.91 -17.39
CA GLY A 442 -7.33 -17.64 -16.34
C GLY A 442 -8.76 -18.03 -16.74
N PRO A 443 -9.68 -18.21 -15.76
CA PRO A 443 -11.08 -18.48 -16.01
C PRO A 443 -11.86 -17.24 -16.48
N PHE A 444 -13.07 -17.49 -16.99
CA PHE A 444 -14.04 -16.44 -17.32
C PHE A 444 -14.52 -15.68 -16.07
N LEU A 445 -14.79 -16.43 -15.00
CA LEU A 445 -15.35 -15.95 -13.74
C LEU A 445 -14.96 -16.92 -12.60
N GLN A 446 -14.49 -16.41 -11.47
CA GLN A 446 -14.15 -17.29 -10.34
C GLN A 446 -15.40 -17.80 -9.61
N ILE A 447 -16.35 -16.92 -9.27
CA ILE A 447 -17.62 -17.35 -8.66
C ILE A 447 -18.84 -16.57 -9.15
N HIS A 448 -19.90 -17.30 -9.50
CA HIS A 448 -21.21 -16.77 -9.86
C HIS A 448 -22.26 -17.23 -8.85
N VAL A 449 -22.81 -16.30 -8.06
CA VAL A 449 -23.97 -16.57 -7.19
C VAL A 449 -25.22 -16.13 -7.93
N THR A 450 -26.00 -17.11 -8.39
CA THR A 450 -27.14 -16.84 -9.28
C THR A 450 -28.36 -16.29 -8.53
N SER A 451 -29.32 -15.77 -9.28
CA SER A 451 -30.43 -14.97 -8.72
C SER A 451 -31.31 -15.70 -7.71
N SER A 452 -31.52 -17.02 -7.88
CA SER A 452 -32.33 -17.82 -6.95
C SER A 452 -31.59 -18.27 -5.69
N ALA A 453 -30.27 -18.08 -5.64
CA ALA A 453 -29.44 -18.68 -4.62
C ALA A 453 -29.37 -17.84 -3.34
N GLY A 454 -28.91 -18.45 -2.25
CA GLY A 454 -28.48 -17.75 -1.04
C GLY A 454 -27.22 -18.41 -0.50
N ILE A 455 -26.31 -17.62 0.07
CA ILE A 455 -24.98 -18.10 0.40
C ILE A 455 -24.37 -17.40 1.61
N TYR A 456 -23.68 -18.17 2.43
CA TYR A 456 -22.78 -17.69 3.46
C TYR A 456 -21.32 -17.94 3.03
N MET A 457 -20.47 -16.92 2.99
CA MET A 457 -19.06 -17.04 2.63
C MET A 457 -18.19 -16.49 3.74
N GLU A 458 -17.20 -17.25 4.16
CA GLU A 458 -16.28 -16.86 5.22
C GLU A 458 -14.85 -17.30 4.91
N ASN A 459 -13.92 -16.35 5.03
CA ASN A 459 -12.52 -16.54 4.68
C ASN A 459 -12.34 -17.18 3.29
N THR A 460 -12.96 -16.57 2.27
CA THR A 460 -12.85 -17.02 0.88
C THR A 460 -12.00 -16.02 0.09
N TRP A 461 -11.01 -16.52 -0.65
CA TRP A 461 -10.08 -15.69 -1.40
C TRP A 461 -10.10 -16.10 -2.86
N PHE A 462 -10.49 -15.19 -3.76
CA PHE A 462 -10.57 -15.40 -5.21
C PHE A 462 -9.43 -14.64 -5.88
N TRP A 463 -8.25 -15.23 -5.82
CA TRP A 463 -6.99 -14.63 -6.23
C TRP A 463 -6.59 -15.07 -7.64
N THR A 464 -6.36 -14.10 -8.51
CA THR A 464 -5.62 -14.33 -9.75
C THR A 464 -4.17 -13.99 -9.52
N ALA A 465 -3.24 -14.88 -9.82
CA ALA A 465 -1.87 -14.69 -9.39
C ALA A 465 -1.25 -13.42 -9.98
N ASP A 466 -0.76 -12.55 -9.10
CA ASP A 466 0.07 -11.40 -9.43
C ASP A 466 1.57 -11.76 -9.39
N HIS A 467 1.93 -12.85 -8.70
CA HIS A 467 3.27 -13.42 -8.64
C HIS A 467 3.28 -14.95 -8.53
N ASP A 468 4.43 -15.54 -8.80
CA ASP A 468 4.68 -16.98 -8.71
C ASP A 468 5.02 -17.40 -7.26
N LEU A 469 4.29 -18.35 -6.70
CA LEU A 469 4.47 -18.84 -5.33
C LEU A 469 5.53 -19.94 -5.22
N ASP A 470 5.77 -20.70 -6.30
CA ASP A 470 6.53 -21.96 -6.23
C ASP A 470 7.88 -21.89 -6.96
N THR A 471 8.04 -20.97 -7.91
CA THR A 471 9.34 -20.74 -8.57
C THR A 471 10.24 -19.83 -7.73
N ALA A 472 11.53 -20.16 -7.67
CA ALA A 472 12.52 -19.36 -6.95
C ALA A 472 12.52 -17.90 -7.43
N GLY A 473 12.53 -16.96 -6.49
CA GLY A 473 12.51 -15.52 -6.76
C GLY A 473 11.12 -14.89 -6.79
N HIS A 474 10.05 -15.69 -6.68
CA HIS A 474 8.66 -15.21 -6.54
C HIS A 474 8.27 -14.09 -7.51
N SER A 475 8.71 -14.20 -8.76
CA SER A 475 8.57 -13.12 -9.73
C SER A 475 7.11 -12.83 -10.07
N GLN A 476 6.81 -11.56 -10.34
CA GLN A 476 5.49 -11.13 -10.79
C GLN A 476 5.09 -11.79 -12.11
N VAL A 477 3.79 -12.03 -12.28
CA VAL A 477 3.18 -12.66 -13.47
C VAL A 477 2.02 -11.84 -14.02
N SER A 478 1.73 -12.00 -15.32
CA SER A 478 0.57 -11.46 -16.03
C SER A 478 -0.40 -12.59 -16.38
N ILE A 479 -1.40 -12.81 -15.53
CA ILE A 479 -2.48 -13.79 -15.75
C ILE A 479 -3.80 -13.06 -15.92
N PHE A 480 -4.57 -13.44 -16.94
CA PHE A 480 -5.77 -12.72 -17.34
C PHE A 480 -7.03 -13.50 -16.93
N THR A 481 -7.57 -13.23 -15.75
CA THR A 481 -8.89 -13.77 -15.32
C THR A 481 -9.98 -12.76 -15.63
N GLY A 482 -11.11 -13.17 -16.21
CA GLY A 482 -12.14 -12.21 -16.62
C GLY A 482 -12.78 -11.45 -15.44
N ARG A 483 -13.29 -12.18 -14.44
CA ARG A 483 -14.12 -11.64 -13.35
C ARG A 483 -13.84 -12.38 -12.04
N GLY A 484 -13.89 -11.66 -10.92
CA GLY A 484 -13.77 -12.26 -9.58
C GLY A 484 -15.09 -12.86 -9.10
N VAL A 485 -15.90 -12.04 -8.44
CA VAL A 485 -17.13 -12.42 -7.75
C VAL A 485 -18.33 -11.70 -8.38
N LEU A 486 -19.28 -12.46 -8.93
CA LEU A 486 -20.57 -11.93 -9.40
C LEU A 486 -21.71 -12.45 -8.52
N ILE A 487 -22.51 -11.54 -7.96
CA ILE A 487 -23.68 -11.87 -7.16
C ILE A 487 -24.92 -11.24 -7.79
N GLU A 488 -25.89 -12.09 -8.13
CA GLU A 488 -27.21 -11.70 -8.62
C GLU A 488 -28.34 -12.16 -7.67
N SER A 489 -27.95 -12.86 -6.60
CA SER A 489 -28.83 -13.39 -5.56
C SER A 489 -29.82 -12.34 -5.04
N GLN A 490 -31.07 -12.76 -4.86
CA GLN A 490 -32.08 -11.99 -4.12
C GLN A 490 -31.95 -12.12 -2.59
N GLY A 491 -30.93 -12.87 -2.16
CA GLY A 491 -30.53 -13.02 -0.78
C GLY A 491 -31.09 -14.26 -0.06
N PRO A 492 -30.67 -14.46 1.19
CA PRO A 492 -29.65 -13.65 1.87
C PRO A 492 -28.22 -14.04 1.45
N VAL A 493 -27.34 -13.04 1.43
CA VAL A 493 -25.90 -13.21 1.18
C VAL A 493 -25.11 -12.60 2.34
N TRP A 494 -24.15 -13.36 2.89
CA TRP A 494 -23.18 -12.86 3.86
C TRP A 494 -21.76 -13.12 3.39
N LEU A 495 -20.95 -12.05 3.36
CA LEU A 495 -19.53 -12.10 3.01
C LEU A 495 -18.70 -11.69 4.24
N TYR A 496 -18.03 -12.65 4.87
CA TYR A 496 -17.17 -12.42 6.03
C TYR A 496 -15.69 -12.60 5.68
N GLY A 497 -14.92 -11.51 5.70
CA GLY A 497 -13.49 -11.54 5.40
C GLY A 497 -13.19 -12.16 4.04
N THR A 498 -13.90 -11.72 2.99
CA THR A 498 -13.72 -12.25 1.63
C THR A 498 -12.83 -11.33 0.80
N ALA A 499 -11.98 -11.88 -0.04
CA ALA A 499 -11.12 -11.11 -0.94
C ALA A 499 -11.26 -11.60 -2.38
N ALA A 500 -11.18 -10.67 -3.34
CA ALA A 500 -11.12 -10.98 -4.76
C ALA A 500 -10.16 -10.01 -5.43
N GLU A 501 -9.14 -10.53 -6.12
CA GLU A 501 -8.01 -9.72 -6.55
C GLU A 501 -7.56 -10.06 -7.97
N HIS A 502 -7.06 -9.03 -8.66
CA HIS A 502 -6.40 -9.10 -9.96
C HIS A 502 -7.26 -9.66 -11.09
N ASN A 503 -8.57 -9.39 -11.05
CA ASN A 503 -9.49 -9.78 -12.13
C ASN A 503 -9.66 -8.64 -13.14
N GLN A 504 -9.78 -8.96 -14.43
CA GLN A 504 -9.69 -8.02 -15.54
C GLN A 504 -10.78 -6.93 -15.52
N LEU A 505 -12.06 -7.32 -15.37
CA LEU A 505 -13.20 -6.40 -15.46
C LEU A 505 -13.63 -5.84 -14.10
N TYR A 506 -13.73 -6.71 -13.11
CA TYR A 506 -14.08 -6.38 -11.74
C TYR A 506 -13.67 -7.49 -10.78
N ASN A 507 -13.38 -7.09 -9.54
CA ASN A 507 -13.17 -8.00 -8.42
C ASN A 507 -14.51 -8.40 -7.77
N TYR A 508 -15.38 -7.44 -7.47
CA TYR A 508 -16.76 -7.71 -7.04
C TYR A 508 -17.78 -6.97 -7.91
N GLN A 509 -18.82 -7.69 -8.32
CA GLN A 509 -20.02 -7.11 -8.91
C GLN A 509 -21.28 -7.64 -8.25
N PHE A 510 -22.14 -6.73 -7.78
CA PHE A 510 -23.50 -7.04 -7.34
C PHE A 510 -24.46 -6.51 -8.40
N SER A 511 -25.24 -7.39 -9.01
CA SER A 511 -26.03 -7.05 -10.19
C SER A 511 -27.46 -7.54 -10.06
N ASN A 512 -28.43 -6.61 -10.10
CA ASN A 512 -29.84 -6.93 -9.85
C ASN A 512 -30.06 -7.67 -8.51
N ALA A 513 -29.15 -7.50 -7.54
CA ALA A 513 -29.06 -8.31 -6.34
C ALA A 513 -29.76 -7.64 -5.16
N GLN A 514 -30.10 -8.42 -4.14
CA GLN A 514 -30.74 -7.89 -2.94
C GLN A 514 -30.27 -8.58 -1.66
N ASN A 515 -30.33 -7.83 -0.55
CA ASN A 515 -30.11 -8.33 0.81
C ASN A 515 -28.71 -8.94 0.96
N ILE A 516 -27.69 -8.09 0.80
CA ILE A 516 -26.28 -8.46 0.90
C ILE A 516 -25.68 -7.79 2.13
N PHE A 517 -25.03 -8.59 2.97
CA PHE A 517 -24.20 -8.10 4.07
C PHE A 517 -22.72 -8.42 3.83
N VAL A 518 -21.85 -7.45 4.08
CA VAL A 518 -20.40 -7.57 3.89
C VAL A 518 -19.65 -7.09 5.13
N ALA A 519 -18.67 -7.87 5.61
CA ALA A 519 -17.78 -7.51 6.71
C ALA A 519 -16.46 -8.30 6.71
N MET A 520 -15.31 -7.77 6.33
CA MET A 520 -15.14 -6.79 5.25
C MET A 520 -14.82 -7.50 3.94
N ILE A 521 -14.84 -6.76 2.82
CA ILE A 521 -14.23 -7.22 1.57
C ILE A 521 -12.91 -6.49 1.28
N GLN A 522 -12.02 -7.14 0.55
CA GLN A 522 -10.79 -6.54 0.05
C GLN A 522 -10.57 -6.86 -1.44
N THR A 523 -9.92 -5.92 -2.17
CA THR A 523 -9.60 -6.09 -3.60
C THR A 523 -8.31 -5.39 -4.04
N GLU A 524 -7.66 -5.93 -5.06
CA GLU A 524 -6.59 -5.29 -5.83
C GLU A 524 -6.83 -5.31 -7.34
N THR A 525 -6.48 -4.22 -8.01
CA THR A 525 -6.44 -4.13 -9.47
C THR A 525 -5.26 -4.96 -10.02
N PRO A 526 -5.41 -5.70 -11.15
CA PRO A 526 -4.28 -6.45 -11.71
C PRO A 526 -3.11 -5.54 -12.08
N TYR A 527 -1.89 -5.92 -11.72
CA TYR A 527 -0.72 -5.01 -11.76
C TYR A 527 -0.31 -4.58 -13.17
N TYR A 528 -0.62 -5.40 -14.18
CA TYR A 528 -0.39 -5.06 -15.57
C TYR A 528 -1.33 -3.95 -16.09
N GLN A 529 -2.51 -3.74 -15.48
CA GLN A 529 -3.40 -2.68 -15.93
C GLN A 529 -2.72 -1.32 -15.72
N SER A 530 -2.79 -0.38 -16.66
CA SER A 530 -3.72 -0.25 -17.78
C SER A 530 -3.30 -0.90 -19.11
N VAL A 531 -2.27 -1.76 -19.13
CA VAL A 531 -1.75 -2.40 -20.34
C VAL A 531 -1.82 -3.94 -20.25
N PRO A 532 -2.85 -4.57 -20.85
CA PRO A 532 -3.99 -3.96 -21.51
C PRO A 532 -5.00 -3.39 -20.51
N ASN A 533 -5.98 -2.64 -21.03
CA ASN A 533 -7.10 -2.14 -20.23
C ASN A 533 -8.06 -3.28 -19.82
N ALA A 534 -9.07 -2.95 -19.02
CA ALA A 534 -10.03 -3.92 -18.48
C ALA A 534 -10.85 -4.71 -19.53
N LEU A 535 -10.88 -4.32 -20.81
CA LEU A 535 -11.68 -4.99 -21.85
C LEU A 535 -10.89 -6.01 -22.69
N THR A 536 -9.63 -6.29 -22.33
CA THR A 536 -8.77 -7.24 -23.06
C THR A 536 -8.06 -8.15 -22.06
N PRO A 537 -8.05 -9.48 -22.27
CA PRO A 537 -8.56 -10.21 -23.44
C PRO A 537 -10.07 -10.49 -23.39
N PHE A 538 -10.78 -10.12 -22.31
CA PHE A 538 -12.21 -10.36 -22.17
C PHE A 538 -13.04 -9.15 -22.59
N ALA A 539 -13.78 -9.31 -23.69
CA ALA A 539 -14.81 -8.35 -24.05
C ALA A 539 -15.96 -8.35 -23.02
N ALA A 540 -16.62 -7.20 -22.88
CA ALA A 540 -17.83 -7.09 -22.07
C ALA A 540 -18.93 -8.01 -22.62
N ASN A 541 -19.56 -8.78 -21.73
CA ASN A 541 -20.65 -9.68 -22.02
C ASN A 541 -21.90 -9.22 -21.25
N SER A 542 -22.95 -8.83 -22.00
CA SER A 542 -24.19 -8.31 -21.42
C SER A 542 -24.97 -9.35 -20.61
N VAL A 543 -24.77 -10.66 -20.84
CA VAL A 543 -25.39 -11.73 -20.06
C VAL A 543 -24.96 -11.66 -18.59
N TYR A 544 -23.72 -11.25 -18.33
CA TYR A 544 -23.14 -11.10 -16.98
C TYR A 544 -23.15 -9.65 -16.49
N ASN A 545 -23.89 -8.77 -17.19
CA ASN A 545 -23.99 -7.33 -16.95
C ASN A 545 -22.62 -6.65 -16.78
N ASP A 546 -21.65 -7.00 -17.64
CA ASP A 546 -20.28 -6.48 -17.50
C ASP A 546 -20.17 -4.97 -17.71
N PRO A 547 -19.19 -4.32 -17.06
CA PRO A 547 -18.85 -2.94 -17.35
C PRO A 547 -18.37 -2.80 -18.80
N THR A 548 -18.95 -1.84 -19.53
CA THR A 548 -18.56 -1.53 -20.91
C THR A 548 -17.50 -0.44 -21.01
N PHE A 549 -17.26 0.30 -19.91
CA PHE A 549 -16.37 1.46 -19.83
C PHE A 549 -16.64 2.52 -20.92
N SER A 550 -17.87 2.63 -21.41
CA SER A 550 -18.24 3.51 -22.54
C SER A 550 -18.04 5.02 -22.27
N GLY A 551 -17.89 5.42 -21.01
CA GLY A 551 -17.57 6.79 -20.61
C GLY A 551 -16.07 7.11 -20.55
N CYS A 552 -15.20 6.14 -20.82
CA CYS A 552 -13.75 6.33 -20.79
C CYS A 552 -13.22 6.76 -22.15
N ALA A 553 -12.54 7.90 -22.19
CA ALA A 553 -11.79 8.31 -23.38
C ALA A 553 -10.62 7.35 -23.61
N SER A 554 -10.33 7.02 -24.87
CA SER A 554 -9.22 6.12 -25.23
C SER A 554 -7.85 6.66 -24.79
N SER A 555 -7.72 7.98 -24.60
CA SER A 555 -6.52 8.64 -24.08
C SER A 555 -6.37 8.53 -22.56
N ASP A 556 -7.43 8.18 -21.83
CA ASP A 556 -7.41 8.07 -20.37
C ASP A 556 -7.17 6.62 -19.96
N LEU A 557 -5.89 6.26 -19.90
CA LEU A 557 -5.45 4.90 -19.58
C LEU A 557 -5.89 4.45 -18.17
N THR A 558 -6.16 5.38 -17.26
CA THR A 558 -6.53 5.09 -15.88
C THR A 558 -8.03 4.87 -15.66
N CYS A 559 -8.83 5.10 -16.70
CA CYS A 559 -10.29 5.05 -16.61
C CYS A 559 -10.85 3.63 -16.79
N ALA A 560 -10.40 2.92 -17.82
CA ALA A 560 -10.87 1.56 -18.13
C ALA A 560 -10.02 0.50 -17.40
N MET A 561 -10.11 0.51 -16.07
CA MET A 561 -9.43 -0.43 -15.18
C MET A 561 -10.45 -1.18 -14.33
N SER A 562 -10.04 -2.32 -13.78
CA SER A 562 -10.90 -3.23 -13.02
C SER A 562 -11.61 -2.53 -11.87
N TRP A 563 -12.92 -2.71 -11.74
CA TRP A 563 -13.64 -2.21 -10.57
C TRP A 563 -13.28 -3.05 -9.33
N GLY A 564 -12.91 -2.38 -8.23
CA GLY A 564 -12.86 -3.04 -6.92
C GLY A 564 -14.26 -3.55 -6.56
N LEU A 565 -15.23 -2.63 -6.57
CA LEU A 565 -16.64 -2.96 -6.37
C LEU A 565 -17.53 -2.23 -7.39
N ARG A 566 -18.41 -2.97 -8.07
CA ARG A 566 -19.47 -2.41 -8.91
C ARG A 566 -20.84 -2.90 -8.44
N VAL A 567 -21.75 -2.00 -8.10
CA VAL A 567 -23.11 -2.31 -7.66
C VAL A 567 -24.11 -1.76 -8.67
N VAL A 568 -24.91 -2.62 -9.29
CA VAL A 568 -25.81 -2.27 -10.39
C VAL A 568 -27.22 -2.73 -10.09
N ASN A 569 -28.19 -1.83 -10.16
CA ASN A 569 -29.62 -2.10 -9.96
C ASN A 569 -29.92 -2.99 -8.74
N SER A 570 -29.19 -2.79 -7.64
CA SER A 570 -29.23 -3.65 -6.46
C SER A 570 -29.77 -2.91 -5.24
N ASN A 571 -30.47 -3.61 -4.36
CA ASN A 571 -31.13 -3.02 -3.20
C ASN A 571 -30.67 -3.68 -1.89
N ASN A 572 -30.70 -2.95 -0.78
CA ASN A 572 -30.28 -3.46 0.53
C ASN A 572 -28.85 -4.06 0.53
N VAL A 573 -27.91 -3.35 -0.08
CA VAL A 573 -26.47 -3.70 -0.02
C VAL A 573 -25.85 -2.97 1.17
N ILE A 574 -25.38 -3.73 2.15
CA ILE A 574 -24.90 -3.22 3.44
C ILE A 574 -23.46 -3.68 3.64
N ILE A 575 -22.54 -2.71 3.64
CA ILE A 575 -21.11 -2.97 3.69
C ILE A 575 -20.52 -2.32 4.94
N TYR A 576 -19.91 -3.13 5.79
CA TYR A 576 -19.13 -2.69 6.92
C TYR A 576 -17.67 -3.10 6.72
N GLY A 577 -16.86 -2.15 6.28
CA GLY A 577 -15.47 -2.36 5.94
C GLY A 577 -15.33 -2.77 4.48
N ILE A 578 -14.52 -2.01 3.76
CA ILE A 578 -14.08 -2.35 2.41
C ILE A 578 -12.71 -1.72 2.14
N GLY A 579 -11.77 -2.52 1.66
CA GLY A 579 -10.46 -2.07 1.20
C GLY A 579 -10.29 -2.33 -0.30
N THR A 580 -10.18 -1.29 -1.13
CA THR A 580 -9.98 -1.46 -2.59
C THR A 580 -8.74 -0.72 -3.07
N TYR A 581 -7.77 -1.43 -3.62
CA TYR A 581 -6.43 -0.91 -3.83
C TYR A 581 -6.01 -0.96 -5.31
N SER A 582 -5.37 0.10 -5.78
CA SER A 582 -4.71 0.15 -7.08
C SER A 582 -3.27 0.62 -6.87
N PHE A 583 -2.33 -0.31 -6.89
CA PHE A 583 -0.93 -0.02 -6.60
C PHE A 583 -0.10 0.36 -7.82
N PHE A 584 -0.54 -0.06 -9.00
CA PHE A 584 0.29 -0.03 -10.20
C PHE A 584 -0.42 0.62 -11.39
N GLN A 585 0.42 1.13 -12.30
CA GLN A 585 0.12 1.28 -13.71
C GLN A 585 1.17 0.50 -14.49
N ASN A 586 0.79 -0.63 -15.09
CA ASN A 586 1.69 -1.49 -15.87
C ASN A 586 2.98 -1.81 -15.08
N TYR A 587 2.82 -2.39 -13.89
CA TYR A 587 3.89 -2.74 -12.94
C TYR A 587 4.74 -1.57 -12.40
N THR A 588 4.44 -0.33 -12.75
CA THR A 588 5.07 0.85 -12.15
C THR A 588 4.23 1.43 -11.02
N GLN A 589 4.87 1.88 -9.93
CA GLN A 589 4.19 2.43 -8.76
C GLN A 589 4.27 3.96 -8.64
N THR A 590 4.84 4.66 -9.63
CA THR A 590 5.01 6.13 -9.61
C THR A 590 3.69 6.86 -9.32
N CYS A 591 2.57 6.31 -9.79
CA CYS A 591 1.22 6.80 -9.60
C CYS A 591 0.72 6.85 -8.14
N LEU A 592 1.37 6.14 -7.21
CA LEU A 592 1.03 6.17 -5.78
C LEU A 592 1.32 7.53 -5.16
N THR A 593 2.40 8.19 -5.59
CA THR A 593 2.79 9.53 -5.08
C THR A 593 1.74 10.60 -5.38
N THR A 594 0.98 10.41 -6.45
CA THR A 594 -0.09 11.29 -6.92
C THR A 594 -1.49 10.73 -6.66
N TYR A 595 -1.60 9.58 -5.98
CA TYR A 595 -2.86 8.91 -5.65
C TYR A 595 -3.78 8.69 -6.87
N ASN A 596 -3.22 8.34 -8.03
CA ASN A 596 -3.97 8.30 -9.30
C ASN A 596 -3.61 7.11 -10.20
N CYS A 597 -3.18 5.98 -9.60
CA CYS A 597 -2.96 4.73 -10.33
C CYS A 597 -4.21 4.33 -11.12
N GLN A 598 -5.39 4.52 -10.54
CA GLN A 598 -6.67 4.29 -11.19
C GLN A 598 -7.62 5.47 -10.99
N LYS A 599 -8.43 5.80 -12.01
CA LYS A 599 -9.34 6.94 -11.95
C LYS A 599 -10.51 6.75 -10.99
N ASN A 600 -11.15 5.57 -11.03
CA ASN A 600 -12.34 5.23 -10.26
C ASN A 600 -12.27 3.77 -9.82
N ILE A 601 -12.65 3.45 -8.59
CA ILE A 601 -12.53 2.07 -8.07
C ILE A 601 -13.82 1.46 -7.48
N VAL A 602 -14.76 2.28 -6.97
CA VAL A 602 -16.12 1.85 -6.61
C VAL A 602 -17.14 2.52 -7.54
N SER A 603 -18.01 1.73 -8.16
CA SER A 603 -19.14 2.20 -8.96
C SER A 603 -20.47 1.79 -8.34
N ILE A 604 -21.39 2.75 -8.18
CA ILE A 604 -22.76 2.52 -7.71
C ILE A 604 -23.72 3.05 -8.78
N GLU A 605 -24.54 2.16 -9.32
CA GLU A 605 -25.40 2.41 -10.48
C GLU A 605 -26.83 2.01 -10.13
N SER A 606 -27.72 3.00 -10.02
CA SER A 606 -29.16 2.82 -9.73
C SER A 606 -29.44 1.85 -8.57
N SER A 607 -28.72 2.01 -7.46
CA SER A 607 -28.71 1.04 -6.36
C SER A 607 -28.87 1.71 -4.99
N THR A 608 -29.37 0.94 -4.02
CA THR A 608 -29.45 1.31 -2.59
C THR A 608 -28.28 0.66 -1.85
N VAL A 609 -27.33 1.49 -1.41
CA VAL A 609 -26.09 1.01 -0.79
C VAL A 609 -25.78 1.84 0.45
N ALA A 610 -25.38 1.18 1.53
CA ALA A 610 -24.75 1.81 2.70
C ALA A 610 -23.37 1.20 2.92
N ILE A 611 -22.36 2.06 3.05
CA ILE A 611 -20.96 1.68 3.24
C ILE A 611 -20.44 2.39 4.49
N SER A 612 -19.94 1.62 5.45
CA SER A 612 -19.15 2.11 6.57
C SER A 612 -17.70 1.68 6.41
N GLY A 613 -16.74 2.58 6.67
CA GLY A 613 -15.31 2.29 6.58
C GLY A 613 -14.85 1.88 5.19
N LEU A 614 -14.94 2.79 4.22
CA LEU A 614 -14.36 2.62 2.88
C LEU A 614 -12.93 3.14 2.85
N SER A 615 -11.98 2.25 2.59
CA SER A 615 -10.57 2.57 2.39
C SER A 615 -10.13 2.28 0.96
N THR A 616 -9.46 3.23 0.31
CA THR A 616 -8.95 3.08 -1.05
C THR A 616 -7.49 3.50 -1.16
N VAL A 617 -6.70 2.80 -1.97
CA VAL A 617 -5.29 3.13 -2.24
C VAL A 617 -5.11 3.45 -3.71
N GLY A 618 -4.33 4.50 -4.01
CA GLY A 618 -3.88 4.82 -5.37
C GLY A 618 -5.01 5.15 -6.36
N THR A 619 -6.17 5.59 -5.89
CA THR A 619 -7.29 5.97 -6.75
C THR A 619 -7.59 7.45 -6.68
N ALA A 620 -7.92 8.08 -7.81
CA ALA A 620 -8.32 9.48 -7.83
C ALA A 620 -9.73 9.69 -7.25
N ASN A 621 -10.66 8.76 -7.49
CA ASN A 621 -12.04 8.82 -7.04
C ASN A 621 -12.43 7.52 -6.35
N MET A 622 -12.76 7.63 -5.07
CA MET A 622 -13.19 6.51 -4.22
C MET A 622 -14.54 5.96 -4.68
N ILE A 623 -15.51 6.84 -4.98
CA ILE A 623 -16.87 6.45 -5.41
C ILE A 623 -17.28 7.23 -6.66
N SER A 624 -17.78 6.49 -7.64
CA SER A 624 -18.58 6.98 -8.76
C SER A 624 -20.05 6.58 -8.58
N LEU A 625 -20.96 7.52 -8.76
CA LEU A 625 -22.40 7.32 -8.66
C LEU A 625 -23.05 7.61 -10.02
N ASN A 626 -23.63 6.58 -10.64
CA ASN A 626 -24.25 6.66 -11.97
C ASN A 626 -23.32 7.28 -13.03
N GLY A 627 -22.03 6.91 -12.99
CA GLY A 627 -21.00 7.44 -13.89
C GLY A 627 -20.44 8.82 -13.51
N ALA A 628 -21.02 9.51 -12.51
CA ALA A 628 -20.48 10.76 -11.99
C ALA A 628 -19.49 10.51 -10.86
N GLN A 629 -18.34 11.18 -10.89
CA GLN A 629 -17.34 11.13 -9.83
C GLN A 629 -17.83 11.96 -8.65
N VAL A 630 -18.11 11.32 -7.51
CA VAL A 630 -18.75 11.99 -6.37
C VAL A 630 -17.87 12.05 -5.12
N LEU A 631 -16.78 11.30 -5.06
CA LEU A 631 -15.91 11.26 -3.90
C LEU A 631 -14.43 11.19 -4.28
N PRO A 632 -13.72 12.32 -4.36
CA PRO A 632 -12.27 12.33 -4.56
C PRO A 632 -11.53 11.80 -3.33
N SER A 633 -10.37 11.17 -3.54
CA SER A 633 -9.59 10.51 -2.47
C SER A 633 -8.70 11.47 -1.66
N THR A 634 -8.12 12.50 -2.29
CA THR A 634 -7.12 13.39 -1.68
C THR A 634 -7.60 14.10 -0.40
N PRO A 635 -8.85 14.58 -0.29
CA PRO A 635 -9.34 15.19 0.95
C PRO A 635 -9.49 14.18 2.12
N LEU A 636 -9.38 12.89 1.83
CA LEU A 636 -9.66 11.79 2.75
C LEU A 636 -8.41 10.96 3.06
N LEU A 637 -7.21 11.46 2.74
CA LEU A 637 -5.96 10.80 3.09
C LEU A 637 -5.93 10.43 4.58
N SER A 638 -5.70 9.14 4.82
CA SER A 638 -5.62 8.48 6.11
C SER A 638 -4.16 8.10 6.35
N THR A 639 -3.89 6.92 6.91
CA THR A 639 -2.55 6.39 7.13
C THR A 639 -1.78 6.23 5.81
N PHE A 640 -2.08 5.19 5.06
CA PHE A 640 -1.57 4.96 3.70
C PHE A 640 -2.71 5.03 2.66
N ALA A 641 -3.91 4.58 3.04
CA ALA A 641 -5.11 4.70 2.23
C ALA A 641 -5.76 6.10 2.35
N SER A 642 -6.78 6.36 1.52
CA SER A 642 -7.83 7.34 1.81
C SER A 642 -9.02 6.63 2.45
N THR A 643 -9.63 7.23 3.48
CA THR A 643 -10.70 6.58 4.26
C THR A 643 -11.94 7.47 4.40
N LEU A 644 -13.11 6.92 4.11
CA LEU A 644 -14.43 7.48 4.38
C LEU A 644 -15.15 6.64 5.45
N GLU A 645 -15.69 7.30 6.48
CA GLU A 645 -16.44 6.62 7.55
C GLU A 645 -17.80 6.13 7.07
N PHE A 646 -18.57 6.96 6.37
CA PHE A 646 -19.93 6.59 6.00
C PHE A 646 -20.37 7.19 4.67
N PHE A 647 -20.97 6.34 3.84
CA PHE A 647 -21.67 6.67 2.62
C PHE A 647 -23.02 5.96 2.59
N SER A 648 -24.06 6.64 2.13
CA SER A 648 -25.33 5.97 1.84
C SER A 648 -26.07 6.65 0.70
N VAL A 649 -26.72 5.85 -0.13
CA VAL A 649 -27.69 6.30 -1.14
C VAL A 649 -28.96 5.49 -0.97
N SER A 650 -30.09 6.18 -0.75
CA SER A 650 -31.39 5.56 -0.44
C SER A 650 -32.50 6.03 -1.40
N ASP A 651 -32.28 5.91 -2.71
CA ASP A 651 -33.12 6.37 -3.83
C ASP A 651 -33.00 7.85 -4.20
N PHE A 652 -32.40 8.11 -5.37
CA PHE A 652 -32.53 9.38 -6.07
C PHE A 652 -33.71 9.30 -7.05
N ALA A 653 -34.91 9.56 -6.54
CA ALA A 653 -35.98 10.15 -7.33
C ALA A 653 -36.03 11.66 -7.03
N GLY A 654 -34.96 12.38 -7.43
CA GLY A 654 -34.92 13.84 -7.42
C GLY A 654 -34.83 14.50 -6.05
N ILE A 655 -34.26 15.70 -6.06
CA ILE A 655 -34.21 16.63 -4.92
C ILE A 655 -35.63 16.83 -4.35
N SER A 656 -35.84 16.46 -3.08
CA SER A 656 -36.83 17.11 -2.22
C SER A 656 -36.47 16.91 -0.76
N THR A 657 -36.04 18.01 -0.13
CA THR A 657 -35.93 18.11 1.33
C THR A 657 -37.32 18.16 1.94
N SER A 658 -37.63 17.25 2.87
CA SER A 658 -38.65 17.52 3.91
C SER A 658 -38.05 17.06 5.24
N LYS A 659 -37.42 17.99 5.98
CA LYS A 659 -37.98 18.95 6.95
C LYS A 659 -38.71 18.26 8.11
N ALA A 660 -38.22 18.59 9.29
CA ALA A 660 -38.62 18.13 10.60
C ALA A 660 -40.14 18.23 10.86
N SER A 661 -40.58 17.27 11.66
CA SER A 661 -41.88 17.16 12.32
C SER A 661 -42.35 18.46 13.00
N THR A 662 -43.52 18.96 12.61
CA THR A 662 -44.46 19.67 13.49
C THR A 662 -45.91 19.30 13.18
N THR A 663 -46.52 18.64 14.16
CA THR A 663 -47.91 18.70 14.65
C THR A 663 -49.07 19.00 13.69
N THR A 664 -49.92 17.98 13.56
CA THR A 664 -51.36 17.90 13.25
C THR A 664 -52.18 19.20 13.34
N VAL A 665 -52.95 19.53 12.27
CA VAL A 665 -54.41 19.78 12.30
C VAL A 665 -55.01 19.50 10.91
N THR A 666 -56.07 18.69 10.91
CA THR A 666 -56.94 18.30 9.79
C THR A 666 -57.84 19.45 9.31
N THR A 667 -58.02 19.64 7.99
CA THR A 667 -59.35 19.80 7.34
C THR A 667 -59.24 19.88 5.80
N THR A 668 -59.96 18.97 5.15
CA THR A 668 -60.70 19.05 3.86
C THR A 668 -60.51 20.26 2.94
N THR A 669 -60.25 20.02 1.64
CA THR A 669 -61.23 20.20 0.53
C THR A 669 -60.65 19.79 -0.84
N THR A 670 -61.39 18.91 -1.53
CA THR A 670 -61.82 18.91 -2.96
C THR A 670 -60.92 19.31 -4.14
N ALA A 671 -61.04 18.47 -5.18
CA ALA A 671 -60.38 18.43 -6.47
C ALA A 671 -60.74 19.54 -7.50
N ALA A 672 -59.84 19.78 -8.45
CA ALA A 672 -60.08 19.95 -9.90
C ALA A 672 -58.72 20.12 -10.63
N LYS A 673 -58.34 19.24 -11.58
CA LYS A 673 -58.46 19.41 -13.06
C LYS A 673 -58.03 20.81 -13.51
N THR A 674 -57.03 20.99 -14.37
CA THR A 674 -57.21 21.03 -15.84
C THR A 674 -55.85 21.24 -16.55
N THR A 675 -55.59 20.36 -17.51
CA THR A 675 -55.05 20.53 -18.89
C THR A 675 -53.94 21.55 -19.22
N THR A 676 -52.89 20.98 -19.79
CA THR A 676 -51.81 21.53 -20.61
C THR A 676 -52.30 22.21 -21.89
N THR A 677 -51.81 23.41 -22.21
CA THR A 677 -51.54 23.79 -23.61
C THR A 677 -50.44 24.84 -23.71
N THR A 678 -49.55 24.59 -24.65
CA THR A 678 -48.36 25.32 -25.07
C THR A 678 -48.71 26.63 -25.78
N THR A 679 -47.94 27.70 -25.54
CA THR A 679 -47.64 28.73 -26.56
C THR A 679 -46.29 29.39 -26.31
N THR A 680 -45.53 29.47 -27.38
CA THR A 680 -44.24 30.15 -27.58
C THR A 680 -44.41 31.67 -27.64
N SER A 681 -43.53 32.45 -26.99
CA SER A 681 -42.79 33.57 -27.60
C SER A 681 -41.96 34.35 -26.57
N THR A 682 -40.67 34.46 -26.86
CA THR A 682 -39.71 35.55 -26.56
C THR A 682 -40.24 36.83 -25.87
N THR A 683 -39.55 37.28 -24.83
CA THR A 683 -38.80 38.56 -24.83
C THR A 683 -37.77 38.61 -23.70
N THR A 684 -36.68 39.28 -24.04
CA THR A 684 -35.45 39.62 -23.33
C THR A 684 -35.62 40.59 -22.16
N SER A 685 -34.78 40.45 -21.13
CA SER A 685 -33.94 41.55 -20.63
C SER A 685 -32.75 41.01 -19.83
N ALA A 686 -31.58 41.53 -20.16
CA ALA A 686 -30.28 41.16 -19.65
C ALA A 686 -30.06 41.60 -18.20
N ALA A 687 -29.38 40.75 -17.42
CA ALA A 687 -28.60 41.16 -16.26
C ALA A 687 -27.13 40.78 -16.52
N SER A 688 -26.28 41.80 -16.53
CA SER A 688 -24.86 41.78 -16.87
C SER A 688 -24.05 40.76 -16.04
N GLY A 689 -23.57 39.70 -16.67
CA GLY A 689 -22.52 38.86 -16.12
C GLY A 689 -21.18 39.59 -16.17
N ASN A 690 -20.41 39.58 -15.08
CA ASN A 690 -19.08 40.17 -15.08
C ASN A 690 -18.19 39.37 -16.04
N THR A 691 -17.59 40.05 -17.01
CA THR A 691 -16.70 39.45 -18.02
C THR A 691 -15.28 39.97 -17.87
N CYS A 692 -14.29 39.08 -17.98
CA CYS A 692 -12.87 39.42 -18.06
C CYS A 692 -12.28 38.78 -19.32
N ASN A 693 -11.68 39.57 -20.21
CA ASN A 693 -11.18 39.10 -21.51
C ASN A 693 -12.20 38.23 -22.29
N GLY A 694 -13.47 38.64 -22.29
CA GLY A 694 -14.55 37.93 -22.98
C GLY A 694 -15.11 36.69 -22.26
N ALA A 695 -14.51 36.24 -21.15
CA ALA A 695 -15.00 35.12 -20.34
C ALA A 695 -15.84 35.61 -19.16
N THR A 696 -17.03 35.04 -18.97
CA THR A 696 -17.88 35.31 -17.80
C THR A 696 -17.27 34.66 -16.56
N TYR A 697 -17.20 35.38 -15.43
CA TYR A 697 -16.62 34.86 -14.20
C TYR A 697 -17.49 35.14 -12.98
N ASN A 698 -17.33 34.32 -11.94
CA ASN A 698 -18.00 34.49 -10.66
C ASN A 698 -17.27 35.55 -9.81
N PRO A 699 -17.88 36.71 -9.51
CA PRO A 699 -17.25 37.77 -8.73
C PRO A 699 -16.96 37.39 -7.26
N ALA A 700 -17.53 36.29 -6.75
CA ALA A 700 -17.21 35.78 -5.41
C ALA A 700 -15.86 35.04 -5.34
N GLN A 701 -15.32 34.59 -6.47
CA GLN A 701 -14.09 33.80 -6.54
C GLN A 701 -12.98 34.52 -7.31
N TYR A 702 -13.34 35.39 -8.25
CA TYR A 702 -12.38 36.07 -9.11
C TYR A 702 -12.72 37.56 -9.27
N VAL A 703 -11.72 38.35 -9.58
CA VAL A 703 -11.78 39.75 -9.97
C VAL A 703 -11.01 39.93 -11.29
N CYS A 704 -11.52 40.75 -12.18
CA CYS A 704 -10.79 41.09 -13.40
C CYS A 704 -9.83 42.25 -13.13
N ALA A 705 -8.52 41.99 -13.13
CA ALA A 705 -7.49 43.00 -12.95
C ALA A 705 -6.63 43.09 -14.22
N ASN A 706 -6.60 44.27 -14.87
CA ASN A 706 -5.87 44.50 -16.13
C ASN A 706 -6.17 43.46 -17.23
N ASN A 707 -7.45 43.09 -17.41
CA ASN A 707 -7.92 42.03 -18.32
C ASN A 707 -7.38 40.62 -18.01
N VAL A 708 -6.85 40.39 -16.81
CA VAL A 708 -6.47 39.08 -16.29
C VAL A 708 -7.45 38.67 -15.20
N LEU A 709 -7.97 37.43 -15.29
CA LEU A 709 -8.88 36.90 -14.29
C LEU A 709 -8.09 36.43 -13.06
N CYS A 710 -8.13 37.21 -11.99
CA CYS A 710 -7.37 36.97 -10.78
C CYS A 710 -8.24 36.48 -9.63
N PRO A 711 -7.79 35.52 -8.79
CA PRO A 711 -8.57 35.08 -7.64
C PRO A 711 -8.74 36.23 -6.63
N VAL A 712 -9.83 36.25 -5.87
CA VAL A 712 -10.09 37.28 -4.85
C VAL A 712 -8.99 37.34 -3.77
N SER A 713 -8.22 36.27 -3.57
CA SER A 713 -7.05 36.22 -2.67
C SER A 713 -5.81 36.94 -3.22
N ALA A 714 -5.75 37.22 -4.52
CA ALA A 714 -4.67 37.92 -5.19
C ALA A 714 -5.24 38.91 -6.23
N PRO A 715 -5.97 39.95 -5.79
CA PRO A 715 -6.92 40.67 -6.64
C PRO A 715 -6.28 41.65 -7.63
N ASN A 716 -4.96 41.77 -7.67
CA ASN A 716 -4.23 42.71 -8.53
C ASN A 716 -3.49 41.96 -9.63
N SER A 717 -3.20 42.62 -10.76
CA SER A 717 -2.44 42.04 -11.87
C SER A 717 -1.21 42.88 -12.21
N CYS A 718 -0.06 42.23 -12.37
CA CYS A 718 1.19 42.83 -12.85
C CYS A 718 1.71 41.99 -14.02
N ASN A 719 1.69 42.55 -15.23
CA ASN A 719 2.13 41.88 -16.47
C ASN A 719 1.59 40.45 -16.66
N GLY A 720 0.29 40.23 -16.40
CA GLY A 720 -0.32 38.90 -16.55
C GLY A 720 -0.37 38.07 -15.27
N ALA A 721 0.40 38.42 -14.23
CA ALA A 721 0.47 37.67 -12.98
C ALA A 721 -0.43 38.29 -11.89
N CYS A 722 -1.26 37.46 -11.28
CA CYS A 722 -2.14 37.85 -10.18
C CYS A 722 -1.38 37.88 -8.86
N TYR A 723 -1.57 38.94 -8.06
CA TYR A 723 -0.86 39.11 -6.80
C TYR A 723 -1.69 39.78 -5.71
N SER A 724 -1.34 39.48 -4.44
CA SER A 724 -1.87 40.21 -3.30
C SER A 724 -0.98 41.41 -2.97
N ALA A 725 -1.61 42.58 -2.82
CA ALA A 725 -0.93 43.81 -2.40
C ALA A 725 -0.36 43.73 -0.96
N THR A 726 -0.71 42.70 -0.19
CA THR A 726 -0.13 42.43 1.14
C THR A 726 1.24 41.76 1.07
N SER A 727 1.58 41.18 -0.07
CA SER A 727 2.77 40.33 -0.25
C SER A 727 3.69 40.83 -1.36
N TYR A 728 3.13 41.53 -2.35
CA TYR A 728 3.87 42.05 -3.51
C TYR A 728 3.31 43.42 -3.94
N CYS A 729 4.11 44.22 -4.65
CA CYS A 729 3.67 45.39 -5.41
C CYS A 729 4.10 45.24 -6.87
N CYS A 730 3.43 45.95 -7.78
CA CYS A 730 3.85 46.04 -9.17
C CYS A 730 4.65 47.34 -9.39
N GLN A 731 5.94 47.25 -9.68
CA GLN A 731 6.79 48.40 -10.02
C GLN A 731 7.35 48.20 -11.42
N ASN A 732 7.08 49.16 -12.32
CA ASN A 732 7.52 49.10 -13.72
C ASN A 732 7.15 47.78 -14.44
N ASN A 733 5.93 47.27 -14.21
CA ASN A 733 5.44 45.98 -14.71
C ASN A 733 6.20 44.73 -14.22
N VAL A 734 7.00 44.87 -13.16
CA VAL A 734 7.67 43.75 -12.47
C VAL A 734 7.00 43.54 -11.11
N LEU A 735 6.69 42.28 -10.81
CA LEU A 735 6.13 41.90 -9.52
C LEU A 735 7.25 41.84 -8.48
N THR A 736 7.24 42.76 -7.53
CA THR A 736 8.27 42.95 -6.52
C THR A 736 7.71 42.61 -5.15
N GLN A 737 8.46 41.91 -4.30
CA GLN A 737 7.99 41.58 -2.94
C GLN A 737 7.75 42.87 -2.14
N ILE A 738 6.69 42.89 -1.31
CA ILE A 738 6.24 44.12 -0.64
C ILE A 738 7.33 44.83 0.19
N SER A 739 8.28 44.06 0.72
CA SER A 739 9.45 44.52 1.47
C SER A 739 10.48 45.29 0.64
N GLN A 740 10.45 45.18 -0.69
CA GLN A 740 11.38 45.79 -1.63
C GLN A 740 10.73 46.92 -2.45
N CYS A 741 9.46 47.24 -2.18
CA CYS A 741 8.74 48.30 -2.86
C CYS A 741 9.24 49.68 -2.40
N SER A 742 9.68 50.52 -3.34
CA SER A 742 10.13 51.88 -3.03
C SER A 742 9.00 52.76 -2.46
N ALA A 743 9.30 53.47 -1.36
CA ALA A 743 8.38 54.33 -0.63
C ALA A 743 8.07 55.62 -1.40
N SER A 744 7.28 55.53 -2.46
CA SER A 744 6.69 56.68 -3.17
C SER A 744 5.45 56.26 -3.96
N SER A 745 4.45 55.66 -3.29
CA SER A 745 3.04 55.63 -3.76
C SER A 745 2.03 55.12 -2.73
N VAL A 746 2.30 55.20 -1.42
CA VAL A 746 1.36 54.75 -0.38
C VAL A 746 0.94 55.91 0.53
N ALA A 747 -0.23 56.46 0.24
CA ALA A 747 -1.13 57.09 1.23
C ALA A 747 -2.52 56.50 0.92
N ALA A 748 -3.30 55.97 1.86
CA ALA A 748 -3.40 56.25 3.28
C ALA A 748 -4.04 55.08 4.06
N GLN A 749 -3.87 55.16 5.39
CA GLN A 749 -4.56 54.43 6.48
C GLN A 749 -4.20 52.93 6.58
N VAL A 750 -3.72 52.40 7.71
CA VAL A 750 -4.19 52.59 9.09
C VAL A 750 -3.02 52.38 10.09
N THR A 751 -3.06 53.22 11.12
CA THR A 751 -2.18 53.34 12.29
C THR A 751 -2.29 52.16 13.26
N THR A 752 -1.19 51.71 13.88
CA THR A 752 -0.95 51.59 15.35
C THR A 752 0.19 50.60 15.66
N THR A 753 1.39 51.12 15.97
CA THR A 753 2.05 51.18 17.31
C THR A 753 2.79 49.91 17.75
N THR A 754 4.06 49.81 17.39
CA THR A 754 5.10 49.04 18.10
C THR A 754 5.82 49.91 19.11
N THR A 755 6.13 49.38 20.30
CA THR A 755 7.23 49.87 21.13
C THR A 755 8.36 48.84 21.13
N LYS A 756 9.54 49.30 20.72
CA LYS A 756 10.83 48.61 20.75
C LYS A 756 11.71 49.43 21.69
N SER A 757 12.55 48.78 22.49
CA SER A 757 13.74 49.45 22.99
C SER A 757 14.91 48.48 23.08
N THR A 758 15.93 48.85 22.30
CA THR A 758 17.29 48.35 22.23
C THR A 758 18.15 48.96 23.32
N THR A 759 19.21 48.28 23.78
CA THR A 759 20.53 48.93 23.88
C THR A 759 21.70 47.95 23.88
N THR A 760 22.73 48.36 23.17
CA THR A 760 24.07 47.80 22.96
C THR A 760 25.06 48.29 24.03
N THR A 761 26.12 47.52 24.36
CA THR A 761 27.49 48.05 24.55
C THR A 761 28.57 46.94 24.51
N ALA A 762 29.82 47.34 24.27
CA ALA A 762 30.92 46.56 23.73
C ALA A 762 32.01 46.10 24.74
N LYS A 763 32.67 44.99 24.38
CA LYS A 763 34.10 44.56 24.51
C LYS A 763 34.93 44.96 25.74
N THR A 764 35.54 43.96 26.42
CA THR A 764 36.93 44.04 26.94
C THR A 764 37.53 42.63 27.14
N THR A 765 38.83 42.50 26.86
CA THR A 765 39.65 41.28 26.94
C THR A 765 40.41 41.24 28.27
N THR A 766 40.57 40.08 28.90
CA THR A 766 41.67 39.83 29.87
C THR A 766 42.02 38.34 29.94
N THR A 767 43.32 38.05 29.88
CA THR A 767 43.93 36.72 29.88
C THR A 767 44.28 36.30 31.32
N THR A 768 44.03 35.05 31.72
CA THR A 768 44.71 34.42 32.87
C THR A 768 44.78 32.90 32.69
N THR A 769 45.98 32.35 32.82
CA THR A 769 46.34 30.93 32.74
C THR A 769 46.08 30.21 34.06
N THR A 770 45.46 29.03 34.04
CA THR A 770 45.66 27.96 35.05
C THR A 770 45.26 26.60 34.48
N THR A 771 46.02 25.58 34.86
CA THR A 771 46.10 24.23 34.29
C THR A 771 45.05 23.24 34.80
N LYS A 772 44.38 22.57 33.83
CA LYS A 772 44.08 21.13 33.70
C LYS A 772 43.37 20.38 34.85
N VAL A 773 42.07 20.09 34.64
CA VAL A 773 41.53 18.71 34.59
C VAL A 773 40.40 18.71 33.54
N ALA A 774 40.65 18.12 32.38
CA ALA A 774 39.62 17.91 31.37
C ALA A 774 38.97 16.54 31.61
N THR A 775 37.81 16.54 32.24
CA THR A 775 36.80 15.50 32.01
C THR A 775 36.39 15.58 30.55
N THR A 776 36.56 14.49 29.81
CA THR A 776 36.06 14.34 28.44
C THR A 776 34.53 14.38 28.47
N THR A 777 33.95 15.58 28.32
CA THR A 777 32.58 15.72 27.88
C THR A 777 32.51 15.20 26.45
N ALA A 778 31.90 14.03 26.26
CA ALA A 778 31.50 13.58 24.94
C ALA A 778 30.65 14.69 24.32
N SER A 779 31.12 15.25 23.20
CA SER A 779 30.32 16.14 22.37
C SER A 779 29.17 15.30 21.83
N SER A 780 27.95 15.53 22.34
CA SER A 780 26.75 14.89 21.81
C SER A 780 26.54 15.38 20.39
N SER A 781 26.57 14.48 19.41
CA SER A 781 26.20 14.81 18.03
C SER A 781 24.74 15.27 17.98
N SER A 782 24.47 16.32 17.21
CA SER A 782 23.10 16.74 16.88
C SER A 782 22.49 15.89 15.75
N PHE A 783 23.30 15.16 15.00
CA PHE A 783 22.85 14.33 13.89
C PHE A 783 22.33 12.97 14.39
N GLN A 784 21.06 12.69 14.11
CA GLN A 784 20.39 11.44 14.38
C GLN A 784 20.33 10.59 13.12
N LEU A 785 20.59 9.30 13.25
CA LEU A 785 20.46 8.35 12.14
C LEU A 785 18.99 8.24 11.74
N ILE A 786 18.68 8.53 10.48
CA ILE A 786 17.33 8.42 9.92
C ILE A 786 17.19 7.28 8.92
N ASP A 787 18.30 6.86 8.30
CA ASP A 787 18.28 5.76 7.34
C ASP A 787 19.61 5.01 7.28
N THR A 788 19.53 3.72 6.98
CA THR A 788 20.68 2.85 6.71
C THR A 788 20.36 1.96 5.52
N TYR A 789 21.32 1.88 4.60
CA TYR A 789 21.40 0.96 3.48
C TYR A 789 22.66 0.14 3.67
N ASP A 790 22.53 -1.13 4.02
CA ASP A 790 23.66 -2.04 4.16
C ASP A 790 23.31 -3.40 3.55
N TYR A 791 24.19 -4.37 3.75
CA TYR A 791 24.04 -5.73 3.24
C TYR A 791 22.71 -6.40 3.62
N THR A 792 21.96 -5.89 4.60
CA THR A 792 20.69 -6.47 5.03
C THR A 792 19.46 -5.90 4.37
N ASN A 793 19.56 -4.72 3.76
CA ASN A 793 18.37 -4.02 3.28
C ASN A 793 18.56 -3.21 2.00
N ILE A 794 19.79 -3.02 1.49
CA ILE A 794 20.04 -2.10 0.38
C ILE A 794 19.24 -2.48 -0.88
N LEU A 795 19.15 -3.77 -1.24
CA LEU A 795 18.38 -4.23 -2.40
C LEU A 795 16.89 -3.90 -2.28
N SER A 796 16.31 -4.06 -1.09
CA SER A 796 14.89 -3.72 -0.83
C SER A 796 14.59 -2.22 -0.78
N LYS A 797 15.61 -1.37 -0.65
CA LYS A 797 15.46 0.08 -0.49
C LYS A 797 15.80 0.87 -1.75
N VAL A 798 16.10 0.18 -2.85
CA VAL A 798 16.48 0.80 -4.11
C VAL A 798 15.60 0.26 -5.25
N THR A 799 15.45 1.04 -6.30
CA THR A 799 14.77 0.66 -7.54
C THR A 799 15.80 0.61 -8.66
N PHE A 800 15.90 -0.53 -9.35
CA PHE A 800 16.79 -0.69 -10.50
C PHE A 800 16.21 0.01 -11.74
N PHE A 801 17.04 0.81 -12.39
CA PHE A 801 16.74 1.49 -13.65
C PHE A 801 17.12 0.59 -14.82
N THR A 802 16.22 0.43 -15.79
CA THR A 802 16.46 -0.39 -17.00
C THR A 802 16.24 0.41 -18.29
N GLY A 803 16.15 1.73 -18.19
CA GLY A 803 16.01 2.61 -19.35
C GLY A 803 17.32 2.73 -20.12
N GLY A 804 17.25 3.39 -21.28
CA GLY A 804 18.46 3.81 -21.99
C GLY A 804 19.27 4.78 -21.14
N ASP A 805 20.60 4.65 -21.19
CA ASP A 805 21.49 5.51 -20.41
C ASP A 805 21.32 6.99 -20.83
N PRO A 806 20.94 7.90 -19.92
CA PRO A 806 20.77 9.31 -20.24
C PRO A 806 22.04 9.99 -20.77
N THR A 807 23.21 9.41 -20.43
CA THR A 807 24.54 9.84 -20.86
C THR A 807 25.07 9.09 -22.09
N HIS A 808 24.18 8.38 -22.80
CA HIS A 808 24.45 7.70 -24.06
C HIS A 808 25.59 6.65 -23.99
N GLY A 809 25.76 6.02 -22.84
CA GLY A 809 26.79 5.00 -22.63
C GLY A 809 26.57 3.70 -23.42
N GLU A 810 27.66 2.97 -23.63
CA GLU A 810 27.66 1.61 -24.19
C GLU A 810 27.33 0.59 -23.09
N VAL A 811 26.13 0.74 -22.52
CA VAL A 811 25.66 -0.01 -21.36
C VAL A 811 24.26 -0.56 -21.61
N THR A 812 23.98 -1.72 -21.03
CA THR A 812 22.61 -2.23 -20.89
C THR A 812 22.31 -2.32 -19.40
N TYR A 813 21.53 -1.37 -18.86
CA TYR A 813 21.11 -1.49 -17.47
C TYR A 813 20.05 -2.57 -17.33
N VAL A 814 20.30 -3.53 -16.46
CA VAL A 814 19.44 -4.69 -16.28
C VAL A 814 18.57 -4.56 -15.03
N SER A 815 17.44 -5.28 -15.02
CA SER A 815 16.56 -5.34 -13.84
C SER A 815 17.28 -5.97 -12.65
N GLU A 816 16.79 -5.73 -11.43
CA GLU A 816 17.29 -6.38 -10.21
C GLU A 816 17.38 -7.91 -10.39
N SER A 817 16.29 -8.55 -10.84
CA SER A 817 16.26 -10.00 -11.07
C SER A 817 17.33 -10.48 -12.05
N THR A 818 17.59 -9.71 -13.11
CA THR A 818 18.64 -10.03 -14.09
C THR A 818 20.02 -9.80 -13.50
N ALA A 819 20.19 -8.75 -12.70
CA ALA A 819 21.44 -8.46 -12.01
C ALA A 819 21.77 -9.58 -11.02
N GLU A 820 20.81 -10.05 -10.23
CA GLU A 820 21.00 -11.15 -9.29
C GLU A 820 21.32 -12.47 -10.00
N SER A 821 20.49 -12.85 -10.98
CA SER A 821 20.68 -14.10 -11.72
C SER A 821 21.96 -14.13 -12.56
N SER A 822 22.45 -12.97 -12.99
CA SER A 822 23.69 -12.83 -13.76
C SER A 822 24.91 -12.49 -12.89
N GLY A 823 24.76 -12.47 -11.55
CA GLY A 823 25.85 -12.19 -10.61
C GLY A 823 26.37 -10.75 -10.62
N LEU A 824 25.58 -9.81 -11.14
CA LEU A 824 25.88 -8.37 -11.16
C LEU A 824 25.42 -7.65 -9.89
N ALA A 825 24.46 -8.21 -9.15
CA ALA A 825 24.08 -7.70 -7.83
C ALA A 825 23.90 -8.87 -6.86
N TYR A 826 24.53 -8.82 -5.69
CA TYR A 826 24.31 -9.83 -4.64
C TYR A 826 24.87 -9.36 -3.30
N ILE A 827 24.49 -10.04 -2.22
CA ILE A 827 25.05 -9.83 -0.90
C ILE A 827 26.08 -10.93 -0.60
N SER A 828 27.28 -10.56 -0.15
CA SER A 828 28.30 -11.52 0.27
C SER A 828 29.18 -10.95 1.37
N ASN A 829 29.45 -11.74 2.40
CA ASN A 829 30.33 -11.38 3.53
C ASN A 829 29.99 -10.02 4.18
N ASN A 830 28.71 -9.73 4.39
CA ASN A 830 28.20 -8.47 4.94
C ASN A 830 28.51 -7.22 4.09
N VAL A 831 28.72 -7.42 2.79
CA VAL A 831 28.97 -6.35 1.81
C VAL A 831 27.98 -6.51 0.67
N ALA A 832 27.40 -5.39 0.22
CA ALA A 832 26.56 -5.38 -0.97
C ALA A 832 27.42 -5.16 -2.23
N TYR A 833 27.32 -6.10 -3.17
CA TYR A 833 28.06 -6.10 -4.42
C TYR A 833 27.17 -5.58 -5.55
N PHE A 834 27.68 -4.64 -6.34
CA PHE A 834 27.06 -4.15 -7.57
C PHE A 834 28.12 -4.02 -8.65
N GLY A 835 28.10 -4.90 -9.66
CA GLY A 835 29.10 -4.99 -10.70
C GLY A 835 28.51 -4.98 -12.10
N VAL A 836 29.36 -5.33 -13.04
CA VAL A 836 29.08 -5.34 -14.48
C VAL A 836 29.46 -6.69 -15.07
N ASP A 837 28.91 -7.01 -16.24
CA ASP A 837 29.36 -8.19 -16.98
C ASP A 837 30.85 -8.05 -17.28
N HIS A 838 31.63 -9.03 -16.86
CA HIS A 838 33.06 -9.12 -17.12
C HIS A 838 33.46 -10.48 -17.72
N THR A 839 32.50 -11.18 -18.33
CA THR A 839 32.69 -12.53 -18.88
C THR A 839 32.34 -12.65 -20.36
N ASN A 840 31.35 -11.89 -20.84
CA ASN A 840 30.79 -12.04 -22.17
C ASN A 840 31.28 -10.95 -23.15
N VAL A 841 31.52 -11.38 -24.39
CA VAL A 841 31.67 -10.46 -25.52
C VAL A 841 30.27 -10.05 -25.96
N GLU A 842 30.03 -8.75 -26.02
CA GLU A 842 28.70 -8.18 -26.22
C GLU A 842 28.55 -7.63 -27.65
N THR A 843 27.32 -7.67 -28.17
CA THR A 843 27.01 -7.08 -29.48
C THR A 843 26.47 -5.65 -29.39
N SER A 844 25.97 -5.26 -28.21
CA SER A 844 25.43 -3.93 -27.91
C SER A 844 25.27 -3.80 -26.41
N GLY A 845 25.77 -2.70 -25.82
CA GLY A 845 25.61 -2.34 -24.42
C GLY A 845 26.06 -3.39 -23.40
N ARG A 846 27.16 -3.14 -22.68
CA ARG A 846 27.61 -4.08 -21.64
C ARG A 846 26.62 -4.14 -20.46
N PRO A 847 26.15 -5.33 -20.03
CA PRO A 847 25.24 -5.44 -18.89
C PRO A 847 25.83 -4.83 -17.62
N SER A 848 25.04 -3.98 -16.96
CA SER A 848 25.41 -3.25 -15.75
C SER A 848 24.17 -2.95 -14.91
N VAL A 849 24.36 -2.33 -13.75
CA VAL A 849 23.30 -1.91 -12.84
C VAL A 849 23.31 -0.40 -12.65
N ARG A 850 22.12 0.18 -12.58
CA ARG A 850 21.85 1.51 -12.06
C ARG A 850 20.67 1.38 -11.13
N TRP A 851 20.77 1.91 -9.92
CA TRP A 851 19.64 1.94 -9.01
C TRP A 851 19.51 3.30 -8.32
N THR A 852 18.30 3.60 -7.85
CA THR A 852 17.97 4.83 -7.15
C THR A 852 17.25 4.49 -5.84
N SER A 853 17.60 5.13 -4.73
CA SER A 853 16.95 4.90 -3.44
C SER A 853 15.47 5.25 -3.49
N ASN A 854 14.64 4.43 -2.87
CA ASN A 854 13.20 4.65 -2.80
C ASN A 854 12.86 5.89 -1.96
N THR A 855 13.70 6.21 -0.97
CA THR A 855 13.58 7.43 -0.15
C THR A 855 14.23 8.62 -0.85
N ALA A 856 13.55 9.76 -0.81
CA ALA A 856 14.07 11.07 -1.19
C ALA A 856 14.29 11.93 0.07
N TYR A 857 15.38 12.69 0.11
CA TYR A 857 15.82 13.47 1.25
C TYR A 857 15.78 14.98 0.93
N GLN A 858 15.54 15.81 1.96
CA GLN A 858 15.44 17.26 1.82
C GLN A 858 16.70 18.01 2.25
N THR A 859 17.42 17.47 3.23
CA THR A 859 18.75 17.85 3.70
C THR A 859 19.28 16.66 4.48
N GLY A 860 20.57 16.64 4.80
CA GLY A 860 21.12 15.59 5.66
C GLY A 860 22.62 15.46 5.58
N LEU A 861 23.14 14.55 6.41
CA LEU A 861 24.51 14.07 6.36
C LEU A 861 24.50 12.62 5.87
N PHE A 862 25.06 12.40 4.70
CA PHE A 862 25.16 11.11 4.04
C PHE A 862 26.57 10.57 4.25
N VAL A 863 26.68 9.35 4.76
CA VAL A 863 27.96 8.70 5.05
C VAL A 863 28.01 7.39 4.27
N PHE A 864 28.85 7.35 3.24
CA PHE A 864 29.04 6.22 2.35
C PHE A 864 30.34 5.50 2.66
N ASP A 865 30.24 4.33 3.29
CA ASP A 865 31.37 3.45 3.57
C ASP A 865 31.50 2.40 2.46
N ILE A 866 32.56 2.54 1.66
CA ILE A 866 32.78 1.75 0.44
C ILE A 866 34.09 1.00 0.58
N ALA A 867 34.03 -0.32 0.43
CA ALA A 867 35.18 -1.22 0.45
C ALA A 867 35.91 -1.26 -0.91
N HIS A 868 35.16 -1.15 -2.00
CA HIS A 868 35.68 -1.18 -3.37
C HIS A 868 34.76 -0.36 -4.31
N MET A 869 35.34 0.28 -5.33
CA MET A 869 34.61 0.97 -6.39
C MET A 869 35.10 0.58 -7.80
N PRO A 870 34.27 0.69 -8.84
CA PRO A 870 34.67 0.39 -10.22
C PRO A 870 35.77 1.33 -10.72
N PHE A 871 36.64 0.82 -11.59
CA PHE A 871 37.55 1.63 -12.40
C PHE A 871 38.06 0.83 -13.61
N GLY A 872 38.63 1.52 -14.59
CA GLY A 872 39.26 0.90 -15.74
C GLY A 872 38.87 1.56 -17.05
N CYS A 873 39.59 1.21 -18.12
CA CYS A 873 39.34 1.79 -19.43
C CYS A 873 37.90 1.56 -19.89
N GLY A 874 37.22 2.65 -20.26
CA GLY A 874 35.84 2.65 -20.72
C GLY A 874 34.79 2.74 -19.61
N THR A 875 35.12 2.56 -18.32
CA THR A 875 34.13 2.67 -17.24
C THR A 875 33.83 4.13 -16.89
N TRP A 876 32.59 4.41 -16.50
CA TRP A 876 32.14 5.65 -15.86
C TRP A 876 31.18 5.29 -14.70
N PRO A 877 31.72 5.02 -13.51
CA PRO A 877 30.92 4.78 -12.31
C PRO A 877 30.60 6.07 -11.56
N ALA A 878 29.41 6.10 -10.97
CA ALA A 878 28.96 7.20 -10.15
C ALA A 878 28.22 6.73 -8.87
N LEU A 879 28.44 7.44 -7.77
CA LEU A 879 27.59 7.44 -6.57
C LEU A 879 27.23 8.90 -6.27
N TRP A 880 25.95 9.22 -6.33
CA TRP A 880 25.48 10.59 -6.46
C TRP A 880 24.08 10.78 -5.87
N LEU A 881 23.63 12.02 -5.76
CA LEU A 881 22.27 12.38 -5.34
C LEU A 881 21.55 13.08 -6.50
N LEU A 882 20.33 12.64 -6.81
CA LEU A 882 19.52 13.20 -7.89
C LEU A 882 18.17 13.71 -7.35
N GLY A 883 17.85 14.97 -7.66
CA GLY A 883 16.59 15.59 -7.29
C GLY A 883 15.42 15.03 -8.09
N SER A 884 14.34 14.68 -7.39
CA SER A 884 13.13 14.10 -8.00
C SER A 884 11.96 15.11 -8.06
N GLY A 885 11.00 14.84 -8.96
CA GLY A 885 9.78 15.63 -9.11
C GLY A 885 9.86 16.83 -10.06
N GLN A 886 11.01 17.05 -10.71
CA GLN A 886 11.18 18.02 -11.79
C GLN A 886 12.03 17.43 -12.91
N THR A 887 11.92 17.95 -14.13
CA THR A 887 12.86 17.61 -15.21
C THR A 887 14.27 17.99 -14.78
N TRP A 888 15.25 17.13 -15.03
CA TRP A 888 16.65 17.46 -14.79
C TRP A 888 17.07 18.72 -15.57
N PRO A 889 17.91 19.63 -15.01
CA PRO A 889 18.53 19.61 -13.67
C PRO A 889 17.80 20.49 -12.63
N TYR A 890 16.48 20.71 -12.78
CA TYR A 890 15.76 21.75 -12.02
C TYR A 890 15.51 21.42 -10.53
N ALA A 891 15.67 20.16 -10.14
CA ALA A 891 15.69 19.73 -8.73
C ALA A 891 17.11 19.47 -8.19
N GLY A 892 18.14 19.74 -9.00
CA GLY A 892 19.56 19.63 -8.65
C GLY A 892 20.12 18.22 -8.73
N GLU A 893 21.45 18.14 -8.73
CA GLU A 893 22.26 16.91 -8.73
C GLU A 893 23.54 17.15 -7.93
N ILE A 894 24.00 16.14 -7.19
CA ILE A 894 25.22 16.18 -6.37
C ILE A 894 26.04 14.91 -6.60
N ASP A 895 27.10 15.01 -7.40
CA ASP A 895 28.01 13.90 -7.67
C ASP A 895 29.08 13.81 -6.59
N ILE A 896 29.03 12.71 -5.85
CA ILE A 896 29.85 12.53 -4.64
C ILE A 896 31.10 11.75 -5.00
N ILE A 897 30.92 10.67 -5.76
CA ILE A 897 31.99 9.88 -6.35
C ILE A 897 31.71 9.76 -7.83
N GLU A 898 32.60 10.29 -8.65
CA GLU A 898 32.49 10.23 -10.10
C GLU A 898 33.88 10.27 -10.75
N GLY A 899 34.04 9.48 -11.80
CA GLY A 899 35.23 9.51 -12.62
C GLY A 899 35.09 8.64 -13.85
N VAL A 900 36.07 8.75 -14.75
CA VAL A 900 36.07 8.01 -16.01
C VAL A 900 37.40 7.31 -16.22
N ASN A 901 37.36 6.22 -16.98
CA ASN A 901 38.55 5.51 -17.44
C ASN A 901 39.53 5.17 -16.30
N VAL A 902 40.77 5.64 -16.40
CA VAL A 902 41.88 5.37 -15.46
C VAL A 902 42.15 6.54 -14.51
N ASN A 903 41.14 7.38 -14.25
CA ASN A 903 41.27 8.45 -13.26
C ASN A 903 41.75 7.89 -11.91
N THR A 904 42.60 8.65 -11.23
CA THR A 904 43.13 8.32 -9.89
C THR A 904 42.61 9.26 -8.80
N ALA A 905 42.04 10.38 -9.21
CA ALA A 905 41.42 11.35 -8.32
C ALA A 905 39.93 11.43 -8.63
N ASN A 906 39.12 11.50 -7.56
CA ASN A 906 37.68 11.65 -7.67
C ASN A 906 37.32 13.05 -8.17
N GLN A 907 36.28 13.15 -9.01
CA GLN A 907 35.65 14.41 -9.36
C GLN A 907 34.29 14.50 -8.64
N GLN A 908 34.02 15.67 -8.06
CA GLN A 908 32.80 15.94 -7.29
C GLN A 908 32.11 17.13 -7.94
N THR A 909 30.85 17.04 -8.31
CA THR A 909 30.21 18.01 -9.20
C THR A 909 28.80 18.35 -8.72
N LEU A 910 28.35 19.58 -8.96
CA LEU A 910 26.93 19.93 -8.85
C LEU A 910 26.36 20.29 -10.23
N HIS A 911 25.15 19.83 -10.50
CA HIS A 911 24.35 20.25 -11.65
C HIS A 911 23.07 20.94 -11.19
N THR A 912 22.80 22.13 -11.73
CA THR A 912 21.63 22.93 -11.36
C THR A 912 20.99 23.59 -12.56
N GLN A 913 19.85 24.22 -12.33
CA GLN A 913 19.30 25.27 -13.20
C GLN A 913 20.17 26.57 -13.18
N PRO A 914 19.88 27.58 -14.03
CA PRO A 914 20.66 28.82 -14.09
C PRO A 914 20.67 29.60 -12.77
N GLY A 915 21.81 30.21 -12.45
CA GLY A 915 21.97 31.08 -11.28
C GLY A 915 22.79 30.48 -10.14
N CYS A 916 23.69 29.54 -10.43
CA CYS A 916 24.59 28.89 -9.48
C CYS A 916 26.00 28.81 -10.08
N ALA A 917 26.95 29.57 -9.54
CA ALA A 917 28.34 29.59 -10.03
C ALA A 917 29.34 30.02 -8.96
N TYR A 918 30.58 29.56 -9.09
CA TYR A 918 31.64 29.71 -8.09
C TYR A 918 33.00 30.05 -8.70
N THR A 919 33.81 30.76 -7.93
CA THR A 919 35.24 30.96 -8.13
C THR A 919 36.04 30.31 -7.00
N ALA A 920 37.31 29.98 -7.25
CA ALA A 920 38.14 29.30 -6.26
C ALA A 920 38.29 30.08 -4.94
N SER A 921 38.19 31.41 -4.95
CA SER A 921 38.26 32.24 -3.73
C SER A 921 37.01 32.18 -2.85
N GLU A 922 35.89 31.69 -3.38
CA GLU A 922 34.61 31.60 -2.65
C GLU A 922 34.45 30.24 -1.94
N MET A 923 35.24 29.23 -2.32
CA MET A 923 35.10 27.86 -1.84
C MET A 923 36.18 27.53 -0.82
N SER A 924 35.78 27.04 0.35
CA SER A 924 36.69 26.63 1.43
C SER A 924 36.90 25.12 1.40
N GLN A 925 37.83 24.67 0.55
CA GLN A 925 38.06 23.25 0.26
C GLN A 925 39.54 22.91 0.06
N THR A 926 39.88 21.62 0.14
CA THR A 926 41.23 21.12 -0.19
C THR A 926 41.37 20.66 -1.65
N GLY A 927 40.25 20.45 -2.35
CA GLY A 927 40.20 20.12 -3.77
C GLY A 927 40.46 21.32 -4.68
N THR A 928 40.63 21.05 -5.98
CA THR A 928 40.85 22.08 -6.99
C THR A 928 39.58 22.25 -7.84
N LEU A 929 39.04 23.46 -7.90
CA LEU A 929 37.91 23.80 -8.78
C LEU A 929 38.32 23.59 -10.24
N THR A 930 37.63 22.70 -10.95
CA THR A 930 37.87 22.44 -12.38
C THR A 930 36.99 23.33 -13.25
N PHE A 931 35.72 23.47 -12.88
CA PHE A 931 34.75 24.33 -13.56
C PHE A 931 33.82 25.02 -12.56
N GLY A 932 33.52 26.28 -12.80
CA GLY A 932 32.82 27.14 -11.82
C GLY A 932 31.30 27.23 -11.99
N ASP A 933 30.76 27.02 -13.19
CA ASP A 933 29.33 27.21 -13.47
C ASP A 933 28.56 25.89 -13.39
N CYS A 934 27.58 25.83 -12.48
CA CYS A 934 26.81 24.62 -12.20
C CYS A 934 25.62 24.44 -13.16
N ASN A 935 25.31 25.44 -13.99
CA ASN A 935 24.11 25.45 -14.84
C ASN A 935 24.17 24.42 -15.97
N SER A 936 23.45 23.31 -15.80
CA SER A 936 23.31 22.25 -16.81
C SER A 936 22.00 22.33 -17.59
N ALA A 937 21.14 23.34 -17.32
CA ALA A 937 19.84 23.43 -17.96
C ALA A 937 20.00 23.64 -19.48
N ASN A 938 19.35 22.79 -20.26
CA ASN A 938 19.41 22.81 -21.73
C ASN A 938 20.85 22.71 -22.29
N GLY A 939 21.78 22.05 -21.59
CA GLY A 939 23.16 21.92 -22.04
C GLY A 939 23.98 23.21 -22.00
N ALA A 940 23.58 24.19 -21.17
CA ALA A 940 24.17 25.53 -21.16
C ALA A 940 25.71 25.56 -20.99
N ASN A 941 26.27 24.62 -20.23
CA ASN A 941 27.71 24.44 -20.05
C ASN A 941 28.21 23.10 -20.61
N GLY A 942 27.50 22.49 -21.58
CA GLY A 942 27.83 21.14 -22.05
C GLY A 942 27.54 20.04 -21.02
N ASN A 943 26.70 20.33 -20.02
CA ASN A 943 26.39 19.46 -18.88
C ASN A 943 27.59 19.20 -17.95
N GLU A 944 28.63 20.03 -17.99
CA GLU A 944 29.88 19.81 -17.23
C GLU A 944 29.70 20.01 -15.71
N GLY A 945 28.71 20.83 -15.30
CA GLY A 945 28.47 21.19 -13.90
C GLY A 945 29.66 21.93 -13.26
N CYS A 946 29.57 22.26 -11.97
CA CYS A 946 30.65 22.95 -11.27
C CYS A 946 31.53 21.97 -10.47
N GLY A 947 32.50 21.37 -11.15
CA GLY A 947 33.33 20.28 -10.64
C GLY A 947 34.49 20.71 -9.73
N VAL A 948 34.83 19.85 -8.77
CA VAL A 948 35.98 19.93 -7.89
C VAL A 948 36.74 18.61 -7.96
N ALA A 949 38.01 18.66 -8.38
CA ALA A 949 38.90 17.51 -8.40
C ALA A 949 39.58 17.33 -7.03
N ASN A 950 39.49 16.13 -6.47
CA ASN A 950 40.18 15.79 -5.22
C ASN A 950 41.70 15.77 -5.44
N THR A 951 42.48 16.27 -4.49
CA THR A 951 43.95 16.30 -4.57
C THR A 951 44.61 15.00 -4.08
N GLN A 952 43.86 14.11 -3.42
CA GLN A 952 44.33 12.81 -2.96
C GLN A 952 44.22 11.76 -4.08
N ALA A 953 45.34 11.20 -4.51
CA ALA A 953 45.41 10.21 -5.60
C ALA A 953 44.86 8.81 -5.24
N ASN A 954 44.43 8.59 -4.00
CA ASN A 954 43.73 7.39 -3.55
C ASN A 954 42.25 7.65 -3.27
N SER A 955 41.71 8.80 -3.72
CA SER A 955 40.28 9.12 -3.59
C SER A 955 39.40 8.35 -4.57
N TYR A 956 39.97 7.78 -5.64
CA TYR A 956 39.21 7.08 -6.66
C TYR A 956 39.94 5.87 -7.23
N GLY A 957 39.17 4.90 -7.71
CA GLY A 957 39.62 3.75 -8.50
C GLY A 957 40.70 2.89 -7.83
N ALA A 958 41.75 2.54 -8.57
CA ALA A 958 42.76 1.58 -8.13
C ALA A 958 43.44 1.97 -6.80
N GLY A 959 43.71 3.26 -6.59
CA GLY A 959 44.31 3.76 -5.35
C GLY A 959 43.37 3.66 -4.16
N PHE A 960 42.08 3.95 -4.36
CA PHE A 960 41.02 3.77 -3.36
C PHE A 960 40.91 2.29 -2.96
N ASN A 961 40.80 1.40 -3.94
CA ASN A 961 40.62 -0.03 -3.73
C ASN A 961 41.83 -0.67 -3.03
N SER A 962 43.06 -0.29 -3.41
CA SER A 962 44.29 -0.78 -2.78
C SER A 962 44.43 -0.37 -1.31
N ASN A 963 43.70 0.66 -0.89
CA ASN A 963 43.66 1.13 0.49
C ASN A 963 42.55 0.44 1.33
N GLY A 964 41.85 -0.57 0.78
CA GLY A 964 40.66 -1.15 1.42
C GLY A 964 39.45 -0.22 1.41
N GLY A 965 39.44 0.70 0.44
CA GLY A 965 38.42 1.72 0.26
C GLY A 965 38.51 2.90 1.22
N GLY A 966 37.34 3.42 1.62
CA GLY A 966 37.22 4.62 2.44
C GLY A 966 35.78 5.07 2.64
N VAL A 967 35.63 6.23 3.29
CA VAL A 967 34.33 6.86 3.56
C VAL A 967 34.24 8.19 2.83
N TYR A 968 33.15 8.37 2.09
CA TYR A 968 32.70 9.66 1.62
C TYR A 968 31.58 10.17 2.51
N ALA A 969 31.73 11.38 3.06
CA ALA A 969 30.70 12.02 3.88
C ALA A 969 30.23 13.30 3.20
N THR A 970 28.94 13.40 2.90
CA THR A 970 28.30 14.53 2.22
C THR A 970 27.32 15.20 3.15
N GLU A 971 27.60 16.42 3.57
CA GLU A 971 26.70 17.25 4.34
C GLU A 971 25.98 18.22 3.41
N TRP A 972 24.66 18.08 3.30
CA TRP A 972 23.80 18.97 2.55
C TRP A 972 22.87 19.73 3.50
N THR A 973 23.08 21.05 3.57
CA THR A 973 22.31 21.98 4.40
C THR A 973 21.78 23.14 3.55
N ASN A 974 20.98 24.02 4.13
CA ASN A 974 20.59 25.28 3.47
C ASN A 974 21.74 26.29 3.31
N SER A 975 22.89 26.04 3.93
CA SER A 975 24.05 26.95 3.94
C SER A 975 25.20 26.50 3.07
N ALA A 976 25.35 25.20 2.83
CA ALA A 976 26.42 24.65 2.01
C ALA A 976 26.15 23.17 1.67
N ILE A 977 26.79 22.72 0.59
CA ILE A 977 27.08 21.31 0.35
C ILE A 977 28.57 21.10 0.58
N ASN A 978 28.91 20.22 1.51
CA ASN A 978 30.28 19.85 1.86
C ASN A 978 30.49 18.36 1.61
N ILE A 979 31.62 17.99 1.02
CA ILE A 979 31.99 16.58 0.87
C ILE A 979 33.40 16.35 1.40
N TRP A 980 33.55 15.35 2.27
CA TRP A 980 34.82 14.85 2.76
C TRP A 980 35.10 13.46 2.19
N PHE A 981 36.38 13.20 1.92
CA PHE A 981 36.89 11.86 1.69
C PHE A 981 37.86 11.50 2.82
N PHE A 982 37.58 10.38 3.49
CA PHE A 982 38.47 9.77 4.47
C PHE A 982 38.99 8.42 3.95
N PRO A 983 40.31 8.26 3.77
CA PRO A 983 40.87 6.95 3.46
C PRO A 983 40.59 5.99 4.63
N ARG A 984 40.46 4.68 4.35
CA ARG A 984 40.08 3.63 5.32
C ARG A 984 40.77 3.74 6.70
N ASN A 985 42.05 4.07 6.73
CA ASN A 985 42.87 4.17 7.95
C ASN A 985 42.75 5.52 8.70
N ALA A 986 41.97 6.46 8.18
CA ALA A 986 41.79 7.80 8.75
C ALA A 986 40.31 8.19 8.88
N ILE A 987 39.40 7.21 8.92
CA ILE A 987 37.97 7.45 9.17
C ILE A 987 37.82 8.03 10.60
N PRO A 988 37.18 9.19 10.76
CA PRO A 988 36.90 9.77 12.07
C PRO A 988 36.17 8.80 13.01
N SER A 989 36.59 8.76 14.28
CA SER A 989 36.07 7.77 15.25
C SER A 989 34.58 7.94 15.53
N ASP A 990 34.07 9.17 15.44
CA ASP A 990 32.66 9.51 15.60
C ASP A 990 31.78 8.94 14.48
N ILE A 991 32.29 8.86 13.24
CA ILE A 991 31.63 8.13 12.15
C ILE A 991 31.54 6.64 12.49
N THR A 992 32.65 6.02 12.93
CA THR A 992 32.65 4.60 13.29
C THR A 992 31.79 4.29 14.52
N ALA A 993 31.62 5.26 15.43
CA ALA A 993 30.75 5.16 16.59
C ALA A 993 29.26 5.42 16.28
N GLY A 994 28.91 5.78 15.04
CA GLY A 994 27.53 6.09 14.64
C GLY A 994 26.98 7.42 15.18
N ALA A 995 27.86 8.34 15.56
CA ALA A 995 27.51 9.65 16.11
C ALA A 995 28.30 10.77 15.40
N PRO A 996 28.18 10.91 14.07
CA PRO A 996 29.04 11.78 13.28
C PRO A 996 28.88 13.25 13.66
N ASN A 997 29.98 14.00 13.68
CA ASN A 997 30.04 15.42 13.99
C ASN A 997 31.01 16.13 13.03
N PRO A 998 30.50 16.69 11.92
CA PRO A 998 31.31 17.37 10.90
C PRO A 998 32.21 18.51 11.42
N ALA A 999 31.84 19.15 12.53
CA ALA A 999 32.62 20.26 13.10
C ALA A 999 34.06 19.86 13.48
N GLY A 1000 34.32 18.57 13.72
CA GLY A 1000 35.63 18.04 14.08
C GLY A 1000 36.46 17.52 12.89
N TRP A 1001 35.92 17.47 11.68
CA TRP A 1001 36.54 16.78 10.55
C TRP A 1001 37.54 17.61 9.74
N GLY A 1002 37.60 18.92 9.97
CA GLY A 1002 38.47 19.85 9.23
C GLY A 1002 37.88 20.23 7.87
N THR A 1003 38.73 20.80 7.00
CA THR A 1003 38.32 21.32 5.69
C THR A 1003 37.85 20.20 4.75
N PRO A 1004 36.66 20.31 4.11
CA PRO A 1004 36.17 19.32 3.16
C PRO A 1004 37.01 19.25 1.88
N SER A 1005 36.93 18.12 1.16
CA SER A 1005 37.56 17.98 -0.16
C SER A 1005 36.85 18.80 -1.23
N ALA A 1006 35.53 18.96 -1.11
CA ALA A 1006 34.73 19.88 -1.92
C ALA A 1006 33.74 20.67 -1.06
N ASN A 1007 33.57 21.96 -1.36
CA ASN A 1007 32.65 22.86 -0.66
C ASN A 1007 31.98 23.82 -1.63
N TRP A 1008 30.65 23.82 -1.65
CA TRP A 1008 29.84 24.78 -2.37
C TRP A 1008 28.96 25.56 -1.38
N PRO A 1009 29.32 26.81 -1.03
CA PRO A 1009 28.48 27.65 -0.20
C PRO A 1009 27.13 27.96 -0.89
N LEU A 1010 26.03 27.78 -0.18
CA LEU A 1010 24.68 28.10 -0.67
C LEU A 1010 24.22 29.45 -0.11
N GLY A 1011 23.31 30.10 -0.81
CA GLY A 1011 22.84 31.45 -0.51
C GLY A 1011 22.85 32.34 -1.75
N SER A 1012 23.63 33.42 -1.73
CA SER A 1012 23.66 34.40 -2.83
C SER A 1012 24.34 33.91 -4.10
N LEU A 1013 25.27 32.95 -3.99
CA LEU A 1013 26.01 32.38 -5.13
C LEU A 1013 25.24 31.24 -5.81
N CYS A 1014 24.43 30.52 -5.02
CA CYS A 1014 23.62 29.40 -5.49
C CYS A 1014 22.45 29.22 -4.52
N SER A 1015 21.21 29.24 -5.02
CA SER A 1015 20.04 29.11 -4.14
C SER A 1015 19.98 27.71 -3.53
N PRO A 1016 19.76 27.57 -2.20
CA PRO A 1016 19.53 26.25 -1.60
C PRO A 1016 18.29 25.55 -2.15
N THR A 1017 17.34 26.31 -2.71
CA THR A 1017 16.11 25.76 -3.34
C THR A 1017 16.36 25.08 -4.67
N PHE A 1018 17.59 25.10 -5.20
CA PHE A 1018 17.94 24.40 -6.44
C PHE A 1018 18.11 22.90 -6.22
N PHE A 1019 18.20 22.48 -4.96
CA PHE A 1019 18.33 21.08 -4.56
C PHE A 1019 17.08 20.71 -3.77
N SER A 1020 16.38 19.64 -4.16
CA SER A 1020 15.18 19.18 -3.45
C SER A 1020 14.88 17.72 -3.78
N ASN A 1021 14.31 16.99 -2.82
CA ASN A 1021 13.88 15.59 -2.95
C ASN A 1021 14.98 14.70 -3.55
N MET A 1022 16.18 14.75 -2.97
CA MET A 1022 17.36 14.04 -3.44
C MET A 1022 17.28 12.54 -3.12
N GLN A 1023 17.38 11.70 -4.14
CA GLN A 1023 17.51 10.26 -4.00
C GLN A 1023 18.97 9.85 -4.24
N ILE A 1024 19.45 8.84 -3.51
CA ILE A 1024 20.78 8.27 -3.72
C ILE A 1024 20.76 7.43 -4.99
N VAL A 1025 21.73 7.64 -5.89
CA VAL A 1025 21.88 6.88 -7.13
C VAL A 1025 23.26 6.25 -7.17
N LEU A 1026 23.32 4.99 -7.58
CA LEU A 1026 24.58 4.29 -7.88
C LEU A 1026 24.46 3.63 -9.25
N ASP A 1027 25.48 3.81 -10.07
CA ASP A 1027 25.56 3.15 -11.37
C ASP A 1027 27.00 2.88 -11.82
N THR A 1028 27.11 2.15 -12.92
CA THR A 1028 28.32 2.07 -13.72
C THR A 1028 27.94 2.05 -15.20
N THR A 1029 28.01 3.19 -15.86
CA THR A 1029 27.92 3.26 -17.31
C THR A 1029 29.29 3.04 -17.97
N PHE A 1030 29.30 3.05 -19.30
CA PHE A 1030 30.50 2.90 -20.10
C PHE A 1030 30.54 3.92 -21.22
N CYS A 1031 31.72 4.43 -21.53
CA CYS A 1031 31.94 5.34 -22.64
C CYS A 1031 31.03 6.57 -22.59
N GLY A 1032 30.04 6.67 -23.48
CA GLY A 1032 29.07 7.75 -23.47
C GLY A 1032 29.68 9.13 -23.61
N ASP A 1033 28.90 10.12 -23.16
CA ASP A 1033 29.19 11.54 -23.36
C ASP A 1033 30.55 11.97 -22.77
N TRP A 1034 30.98 11.36 -21.66
CA TRP A 1034 32.24 11.72 -21.01
C TRP A 1034 33.37 10.69 -21.22
N ALA A 1035 33.26 9.47 -20.69
CA ALA A 1035 34.36 8.50 -20.73
C ALA A 1035 34.78 8.16 -22.16
N GLY A 1036 33.83 8.11 -23.10
CA GLY A 1036 34.07 7.87 -24.51
C GLY A 1036 34.80 9.03 -25.18
N ALA A 1037 34.45 10.27 -24.84
CA ALA A 1037 35.07 11.47 -25.37
C ALA A 1037 36.56 11.57 -24.99
N VAL A 1038 36.91 11.16 -23.77
CA VAL A 1038 38.30 11.25 -23.25
C VAL A 1038 39.03 9.90 -23.22
N TYR A 1039 38.52 8.86 -23.88
CA TYR A 1039 39.09 7.51 -23.86
C TYR A 1039 40.58 7.46 -24.25
N GLY A 1040 41.03 8.31 -25.19
CA GLY A 1040 42.45 8.35 -25.60
C GLY A 1040 43.41 8.83 -24.51
N THR A 1041 42.90 9.36 -23.40
CA THR A 1041 43.68 9.87 -22.28
C THR A 1041 43.88 8.76 -21.24
N GLY A 1042 44.96 8.00 -21.39
CA GLY A 1042 45.37 6.97 -20.43
C GLY A 1042 44.90 5.55 -20.76
N CYS A 1043 44.01 5.37 -21.75
CA CYS A 1043 43.65 4.04 -22.26
C CYS A 1043 44.33 3.72 -23.60
N THR A 1044 44.66 2.43 -23.77
CA THR A 1044 45.33 1.92 -24.96
C THR A 1044 44.30 1.30 -25.92
N GLY A 1045 44.60 1.30 -27.23
CA GLY A 1045 43.72 0.69 -28.23
C GLY A 1045 42.90 1.65 -29.11
N GLY A 1046 43.13 2.96 -29.00
CA GLY A 1046 42.52 3.98 -29.87
C GLY A 1046 42.11 5.23 -29.10
N SER A 1047 41.35 6.12 -29.74
CA SER A 1047 40.84 7.36 -29.15
C SER A 1047 39.41 7.64 -29.60
N GLY A 1048 38.60 8.22 -28.72
CA GLY A 1048 37.21 8.62 -28.99
C GLY A 1048 36.18 7.51 -28.77
N LEU A 1049 34.90 7.88 -28.87
CA LEU A 1049 33.74 7.06 -28.51
C LEU A 1049 33.73 5.69 -29.21
N ALA A 1050 33.99 5.65 -30.53
CA ALA A 1050 33.96 4.39 -31.29
C ALA A 1050 35.03 3.38 -30.80
N ALA A 1051 36.23 3.87 -30.45
CA ALA A 1051 37.29 3.02 -29.90
C ALA A 1051 36.92 2.52 -28.50
N CYS A 1052 36.29 3.38 -27.68
CA CYS A 1052 35.79 3.02 -26.36
C CYS A 1052 34.71 1.93 -26.45
N ASN A 1053 33.67 2.13 -27.25
CA ASN A 1053 32.58 1.16 -27.38
C ASN A 1053 33.10 -0.18 -27.90
N THR A 1054 34.01 -0.15 -28.89
CA THR A 1054 34.69 -1.36 -29.40
C THR A 1054 35.45 -2.08 -28.29
N PHE A 1055 36.17 -1.34 -27.44
CA PHE A 1055 36.90 -1.92 -26.31
C PHE A 1055 35.93 -2.56 -25.30
N VAL A 1056 34.89 -1.83 -24.89
CA VAL A 1056 33.91 -2.27 -23.90
C VAL A 1056 33.17 -3.53 -24.35
N LEU A 1057 32.77 -3.62 -25.61
CA LEU A 1057 32.06 -4.79 -26.12
C LEU A 1057 32.95 -6.04 -26.23
N ASN A 1058 34.23 -5.87 -26.60
CA ASN A 1058 35.10 -7.00 -26.97
C ASN A 1058 36.06 -7.48 -25.87
N ASN A 1059 36.16 -6.78 -24.72
CA ASN A 1059 37.16 -7.10 -23.69
C ASN A 1059 36.54 -7.33 -22.29
N PRO A 1060 35.64 -8.31 -22.11
CA PRO A 1060 34.95 -8.55 -20.84
C PRO A 1060 35.88 -8.63 -19.62
N SER A 1061 37.01 -9.34 -19.74
CA SER A 1061 37.93 -9.54 -18.62
C SER A 1061 38.55 -8.24 -18.08
N ALA A 1062 38.55 -7.15 -18.87
CA ALA A 1062 39.02 -5.84 -18.42
C ALA A 1062 38.14 -5.26 -17.29
N PHE A 1063 36.92 -5.74 -17.13
CA PHE A 1063 35.92 -5.24 -16.18
C PHE A 1063 35.83 -6.07 -14.90
N THR A 1064 36.78 -6.97 -14.64
CA THR A 1064 36.81 -7.78 -13.40
C THR A 1064 36.85 -6.91 -12.13
N ASN A 1065 37.46 -5.72 -12.22
CA ASN A 1065 37.52 -4.74 -11.12
C ASN A 1065 36.46 -3.63 -11.25
N ALA A 1066 35.49 -3.76 -12.15
CA ALA A 1066 34.43 -2.79 -12.33
C ALA A 1066 33.21 -3.16 -11.46
N TYR A 1067 33.36 -3.02 -10.14
CA TYR A 1067 32.28 -3.26 -9.18
C TYR A 1067 32.38 -2.38 -7.94
N TRP A 1068 31.23 -2.08 -7.38
CA TRP A 1068 31.03 -1.50 -6.07
C TRP A 1068 30.92 -2.60 -5.02
N ALA A 1069 31.58 -2.39 -3.89
CA ALA A 1069 31.42 -3.18 -2.68
C ALA A 1069 31.11 -2.24 -1.53
N ILE A 1070 29.84 -2.23 -1.11
CA ILE A 1070 29.29 -1.27 -0.16
C ILE A 1070 29.20 -1.91 1.23
N ASN A 1071 29.91 -1.34 2.21
CA ASN A 1071 29.77 -1.75 3.62
C ASN A 1071 28.46 -1.19 4.19
N SER A 1072 28.23 0.12 4.03
CA SER A 1072 26.98 0.78 4.39
C SER A 1072 26.86 2.18 3.79
N LEU A 1073 25.63 2.62 3.53
CA LEU A 1073 25.26 4.01 3.26
C LEU A 1073 24.33 4.44 4.39
N LYS A 1074 24.69 5.49 5.15
CA LYS A 1074 23.90 5.96 6.29
C LYS A 1074 23.50 7.41 6.09
N VAL A 1075 22.27 7.74 6.42
CA VAL A 1075 21.75 9.11 6.33
C VAL A 1075 21.36 9.60 7.72
N TYR A 1076 21.81 10.78 8.07
CA TYR A 1076 21.53 11.44 9.34
C TYR A 1076 20.84 12.79 9.11
N SER A 1077 19.98 13.21 10.04
CA SER A 1077 19.40 14.55 10.08
C SER A 1077 19.60 15.21 11.44
N VAL A 1078 19.57 16.54 11.48
CA VAL A 1078 19.61 17.33 12.72
C VAL A 1078 18.22 17.47 13.31
#